data_AF-A0A7J2MHC1-F1
#
_entry.id   AF-A0A7J2MHC1-F1
#
_cell.length_a   1.000
_cell.length_b   1.000
_cell.length_c   1.000
_cell.angle_alpha   90.00
_cell.angle_beta   90.00
_cell.angle_gamma   90.00
#
_symmetry.space_group_name_H-M   'P 1'
#
loop_
_entity.id
_entity.type
_entity.pdbx_description
1 polymer ?
#
loop_
_entity_poly.entity_id
_entity_poly.type
_entity_poly.pdbx_seq_one_letter_code
_entity_poly.pdbx_strand_id
1 'polypeptide(L)'
;MNKDDLKNIVIAVVSVLVVLLIAGALFLKGDSDIALLFAIIGVPIIIVVASAWYIKSVKQRRLEDPASRVKERELRGICKDTIQLRSRMQDIEGAHSITIAESITDIDSIERALHESGGCIDPDSGSVDCDQDAIKGMTLFAIRNIAQDIDRTERQFIDRLYDAAIKYAKDSRAKLGTLNNAGYDLGTCISELDSVTCPDKDLDEIVGYLDRMKAITEDALHGCVDDAKKLAAYHTGEVSTDQVEDALQARDYGGAVTRLEKDITTLKTATKEEFQTYRATLISALDTAVGSVEDEKFKEFKEEVLGTSSPEKLVRLNEIGDAFMKRCQTIIDQMHYELSSTEDSIKEFIPPDYFWSASELVEKDYTLDAGSVDDVAGLFAAMVSELRPALERNRESYKILNSYHRTVERQIQRRLAANDMVSGDDLKVGHPGKFLRLYDYYHPDASCTDGTLCLADGAKVVENPLTIRVTDEAGNGIEGAGVTLMRGVGISITLEHLTGADGSVTIENPGEGKYQLTVDAAQYRKHEGTAALPADNIDIILKRKGIEDYLCRGKAKSIKDNLHRYATDVLKELDRNGIVSSEFDMYINKEYRACLLYILAEEYPNLRFVSHSRTSKYPVLYDEEKMVARLIDAAKAMDKESYTISDFDIPLMEEEIRHLIEIASERGVHIIVEQDDTA
;
A
#
# COMPACT_ATOMS: atom_id res chain seq x y z
N MET A 1 -41.04 38.79 -27.14
CA MET A 1 -42.20 39.51 -27.74
C MET A 1 -41.92 40.99 -27.54
N ASN A 2 -41.72 41.75 -28.62
CA ASN A 2 -41.11 43.07 -28.54
C ASN A 2 -42.09 44.10 -27.93
N LYS A 3 -41.58 45.17 -27.33
CA LYS A 3 -42.41 46.16 -26.59
C LYS A 3 -43.47 46.81 -27.48
N ASP A 4 -43.19 46.93 -28.78
CA ASP A 4 -44.10 47.45 -29.79
C ASP A 4 -45.20 46.44 -30.19
N ASP A 5 -44.92 45.13 -30.16
CA ASP A 5 -45.94 44.09 -30.37
C ASP A 5 -46.95 44.11 -29.22
N LEU A 6 -46.46 44.26 -27.98
CA LEU A 6 -47.33 44.34 -26.80
C LEU A 6 -48.21 45.60 -26.84
N LYS A 7 -47.65 46.75 -27.23
CA LYS A 7 -48.38 48.01 -27.38
C LYS A 7 -49.45 47.92 -28.48
N ASN A 8 -49.14 47.27 -29.60
CA ASN A 8 -50.07 47.08 -30.70
C ASN A 8 -51.19 46.08 -30.36
N ILE A 9 -50.89 45.01 -29.61
CA ILE A 9 -51.90 44.08 -29.11
C ILE A 9 -52.83 44.78 -28.10
N VAL A 10 -52.27 45.60 -27.19
CA VAL A 10 -53.07 46.37 -26.22
C VAL A 10 -53.97 47.38 -26.94
N ILE A 11 -53.49 48.08 -27.96
CA ILE A 11 -54.31 49.01 -28.74
C ILE A 11 -55.44 48.26 -29.45
N ALA A 12 -55.17 47.10 -30.05
CA ALA A 12 -56.20 46.29 -30.71
C ALA A 12 -57.27 45.80 -29.72
N VAL A 13 -56.86 45.29 -28.55
CA VAL A 13 -57.76 44.80 -27.50
C VAL A 13 -58.62 45.94 -26.94
N VAL A 14 -58.01 47.10 -26.66
CA VAL A 14 -58.72 48.29 -26.17
C VAL A 14 -59.72 48.81 -27.21
N SER A 15 -59.35 48.78 -28.50
CA SER A 15 -60.26 49.20 -29.58
C SER A 15 -61.51 48.31 -29.65
N VAL A 16 -61.33 46.99 -29.52
CA VAL A 16 -62.45 46.02 -29.51
C VAL A 16 -63.31 46.18 -28.25
N LEU A 17 -62.68 46.43 -27.09
CA LEU A 17 -63.38 46.66 -25.82
C LEU A 17 -64.23 47.94 -25.85
N VAL A 18 -63.72 49.02 -26.45
CA VAL A 18 -64.46 50.27 -26.63
C VAL A 18 -65.65 50.06 -27.56
N VAL A 19 -65.50 49.30 -28.64
CA VAL A 19 -66.61 48.98 -29.55
C VAL A 19 -67.66 48.10 -28.86
N LEU A 20 -67.26 47.12 -28.06
CA LEU A 20 -68.17 46.29 -27.26
C LEU A 20 -68.90 47.08 -26.17
N LEU A 21 -68.22 48.05 -25.54
CA LEU A 21 -68.84 48.97 -24.57
C LEU A 21 -69.87 49.89 -25.23
N ILE A 22 -69.55 50.43 -26.42
CA ILE A 22 -70.48 51.26 -27.20
C ILE A 22 -71.68 50.42 -27.66
N ALA A 23 -71.45 49.19 -28.15
CA ALA A 23 -72.51 48.28 -28.55
C ALA A 23 -73.39 47.85 -27.35
N GLY A 24 -72.80 47.55 -26.20
CA GLY A 24 -73.52 47.21 -24.98
C GLY A 24 -74.33 48.37 -24.41
N ALA A 25 -73.78 49.59 -24.46
CA ALA A 25 -74.49 50.81 -24.04
C ALA A 25 -75.66 51.14 -24.96
N LEU A 26 -75.52 50.92 -26.28
CA LEU A 26 -76.60 51.09 -27.25
C LEU A 26 -77.68 50.02 -27.10
N PHE A 27 -77.32 48.78 -26.76
CA PHE A 27 -78.26 47.69 -26.53
C PHE A 27 -79.08 47.85 -25.25
N LEU A 28 -78.50 48.47 -24.20
CA LEU A 28 -79.18 48.69 -22.92
C LEU A 28 -80.11 49.92 -22.89
N LYS A 29 -80.00 50.85 -23.85
CA LYS A 29 -80.71 52.14 -23.83
C LYS A 29 -81.52 52.49 -25.09
N GLY A 30 -81.49 51.68 -26.14
CA GLY A 30 -82.12 51.99 -27.43
C GLY A 30 -83.33 51.12 -27.77
N ASP A 31 -84.38 51.74 -28.32
CA ASP A 31 -85.46 51.05 -29.03
C ASP A 31 -84.90 50.26 -30.25
N SER A 32 -85.57 49.15 -30.56
CA SER A 32 -85.20 48.08 -31.51
C SER A 32 -84.58 48.51 -32.86
N ASP A 33 -84.84 49.72 -33.35
CA ASP A 33 -84.35 50.19 -34.66
C ASP A 33 -82.88 50.65 -34.66
N ILE A 34 -82.33 51.07 -33.52
CA ILE A 34 -80.93 51.57 -33.46
C ILE A 34 -79.92 50.40 -33.51
N ALA A 35 -80.29 49.25 -32.93
CA ALA A 35 -79.47 48.04 -32.97
C ALA A 35 -79.37 47.45 -34.39
N LEU A 36 -80.46 47.52 -35.18
CA LEU A 36 -80.48 47.05 -36.57
C LEU A 36 -79.57 47.90 -37.47
N LEU A 37 -79.58 49.23 -37.25
CA LEU A 37 -78.76 50.18 -38.01
C LEU A 37 -77.25 49.98 -37.76
N PHE A 38 -76.87 49.61 -36.54
CA PHE A 38 -75.48 49.26 -36.21
C PHE A 38 -75.05 47.92 -36.81
N ALA A 39 -75.95 46.93 -36.89
CA ALA A 39 -75.67 45.66 -37.55
C ALA A 39 -75.49 45.82 -39.08
N ILE A 40 -76.27 46.70 -39.71
CA ILE A 40 -76.21 46.92 -41.17
C ILE A 40 -75.02 47.78 -41.58
N ILE A 41 -74.64 48.80 -40.81
CA ILE A 41 -73.58 49.75 -41.21
C ILE A 41 -72.27 49.52 -40.45
N GLY A 42 -72.35 49.20 -39.16
CA GLY A 42 -71.17 49.06 -38.30
C GLY A 42 -70.35 47.81 -38.63
N VAL A 43 -70.99 46.66 -38.80
CA VAL A 43 -70.29 45.39 -39.06
C VAL A 43 -69.55 45.39 -40.41
N PRO A 44 -70.12 45.88 -41.53
CA PRO A 44 -69.38 45.96 -42.78
C PRO A 44 -68.19 46.93 -42.73
N ILE A 45 -68.30 48.06 -42.01
CA ILE A 45 -67.18 48.99 -41.85
C ILE A 45 -66.04 48.33 -41.06
N ILE A 46 -66.36 47.59 -40.00
CA ILE A 46 -65.36 46.84 -39.23
C ILE A 46 -64.70 45.76 -40.10
N ILE A 47 -65.46 45.05 -40.93
CA ILE A 47 -64.90 44.05 -41.86
C ILE A 47 -64.02 44.73 -42.90
N VAL A 48 -64.40 45.89 -43.45
CA VAL A 48 -63.58 46.63 -44.42
C VAL A 48 -62.29 47.16 -43.78
N VAL A 49 -62.35 47.67 -42.55
CA VAL A 49 -61.15 48.12 -41.81
C VAL A 49 -60.25 46.94 -41.47
N ALA A 50 -60.82 45.82 -41.00
CA ALA A 50 -60.05 44.59 -40.72
C ALA A 50 -59.44 44.01 -42.00
N SER A 51 -60.17 44.04 -43.12
CA SER A 51 -59.70 43.57 -44.42
C SER A 51 -58.62 44.48 -44.99
N ALA A 52 -58.77 45.80 -44.90
CA ALA A 52 -57.75 46.77 -45.31
C ALA A 52 -56.48 46.66 -44.45
N TRP A 53 -56.63 46.38 -43.14
CA TRP A 53 -55.51 46.15 -42.24
C TRP A 53 -54.81 44.81 -42.54
N TYR A 54 -55.57 43.74 -42.79
CA TYR A 54 -55.03 42.45 -43.22
C TYR A 54 -54.28 42.56 -44.55
N ILE A 55 -54.84 43.29 -45.52
CA ILE A 55 -54.17 43.55 -46.80
C ILE A 55 -52.90 44.39 -46.61
N LYS A 56 -52.90 45.42 -45.74
CA LYS A 56 -51.71 46.23 -45.44
C LYS A 56 -50.61 45.40 -44.75
N SER A 57 -51.00 44.54 -43.80
CA SER A 57 -50.12 43.58 -43.10
C SER A 57 -49.50 42.56 -44.07
N VAL A 58 -50.30 41.98 -44.97
CA VAL A 58 -49.83 41.01 -45.98
C VAL A 58 -48.96 41.69 -47.04
N LYS A 59 -49.24 42.96 -47.40
CA LYS A 59 -48.42 43.74 -48.35
C LYS A 59 -47.08 44.16 -47.73
N GLN A 60 -47.02 44.43 -46.42
CA GLN A 60 -45.75 44.60 -45.69
C GLN A 60 -44.92 43.32 -45.67
N ARG A 61 -45.54 42.14 -45.50
CA ARG A 61 -44.82 40.85 -45.52
C ARG A 61 -44.37 40.39 -46.91
N ARG A 62 -44.96 40.88 -48.01
CA ARG A 62 -44.57 40.53 -49.40
C ARG A 62 -43.54 41.48 -50.03
N LEU A 63 -43.14 42.55 -49.34
CA LEU A 63 -42.16 43.55 -49.83
C LEU A 63 -40.80 43.49 -49.10
N GLU A 64 -40.58 42.49 -48.24
CA GLU A 64 -39.23 42.14 -47.82
C GLU A 64 -38.57 41.37 -48.98
N ASP A 65 -37.74 42.08 -49.74
CA ASP A 65 -36.92 41.52 -50.80
C ASP A 65 -36.10 40.34 -50.23
N PRO A 66 -36.23 39.09 -50.75
CA PRO A 66 -35.47 37.95 -50.25
C PRO A 66 -33.95 38.21 -50.23
N ALA A 67 -33.44 39.12 -51.06
CA ALA A 67 -32.04 39.55 -51.03
C ALA A 67 -31.65 40.31 -49.75
N SER A 68 -32.55 41.11 -49.17
CA SER A 68 -32.29 41.88 -47.93
C SER A 68 -32.15 40.98 -46.70
N ARG A 69 -32.98 39.94 -46.59
CA ARG A 69 -32.88 38.93 -45.52
C ARG A 69 -31.60 38.11 -45.57
N VAL A 70 -31.08 37.83 -46.77
CA VAL A 70 -29.80 37.12 -46.93
C VAL A 70 -28.64 38.01 -46.48
N LYS A 71 -28.64 39.30 -46.88
CA LYS A 71 -27.65 40.28 -46.44
C LYS A 71 -27.65 40.48 -44.92
N GLU A 72 -28.84 40.62 -44.32
CA GLU A 72 -28.99 40.75 -42.86
C GLU A 72 -28.45 39.51 -42.12
N ARG A 73 -28.72 38.30 -42.65
CA ARG A 73 -28.19 37.07 -42.07
C ARG A 73 -26.66 36.98 -42.17
N GLU A 74 -26.09 37.28 -43.34
CA GLU A 74 -24.63 37.29 -43.52
C GLU A 74 -23.98 38.34 -42.60
N LEU A 75 -24.49 39.57 -42.58
CA LEU A 75 -23.96 40.66 -41.74
C LEU A 75 -24.04 40.31 -40.25
N ARG A 76 -25.16 39.76 -39.78
CA ARG A 76 -25.31 39.29 -38.39
C ARG A 76 -24.35 38.14 -38.06
N GLY A 77 -24.04 37.27 -39.03
CA GLY A 77 -23.00 36.25 -38.88
C GLY A 77 -21.63 36.88 -38.65
N ILE A 78 -21.24 37.80 -39.53
CA ILE A 78 -19.97 38.52 -39.49
C ILE A 78 -19.79 39.32 -38.18
N CYS A 79 -20.85 39.98 -37.69
CA CYS A 79 -20.82 40.65 -36.38
C CYS A 79 -20.56 39.65 -35.23
N LYS A 80 -21.16 38.45 -35.26
CA LYS A 80 -20.88 37.43 -34.24
C LYS A 80 -19.46 36.90 -34.33
N ASP A 81 -18.97 36.68 -35.54
CA ASP A 81 -17.60 36.21 -35.77
C ASP A 81 -16.58 37.23 -35.24
N THR A 82 -16.86 38.53 -35.41
CA THR A 82 -16.04 39.64 -34.87
C THR A 82 -16.03 39.65 -33.33
N ILE A 83 -17.19 39.48 -32.70
CA ILE A 83 -17.29 39.39 -31.22
C ILE A 83 -16.52 38.18 -30.71
N GLN A 84 -16.67 37.03 -31.37
CA GLN A 84 -15.98 35.80 -30.99
C GLN A 84 -14.46 35.94 -31.13
N LEU A 85 -13.98 36.55 -32.22
CA LEU A 85 -12.55 36.80 -32.42
C LEU A 85 -12.00 37.75 -31.34
N ARG A 86 -12.68 38.88 -31.06
CA ARG A 86 -12.26 39.81 -29.99
C ARG A 86 -12.18 39.14 -28.62
N SER A 87 -13.20 38.35 -28.26
CA SER A 87 -13.22 37.61 -26.99
C SER A 87 -12.03 36.64 -26.92
N ARG A 88 -11.82 35.81 -27.95
CA ARG A 88 -10.69 34.86 -27.98
C ARG A 88 -9.35 35.57 -27.85
N MET A 89 -9.17 36.69 -28.54
CA MET A 89 -7.95 37.48 -28.46
C MET A 89 -7.73 38.01 -27.03
N GLN A 90 -8.76 38.59 -26.41
CA GLN A 90 -8.67 39.09 -25.03
C GLN A 90 -8.44 37.98 -24.00
N ASP A 91 -9.06 36.81 -24.19
CA ASP A 91 -8.87 35.66 -23.32
C ASP A 91 -7.42 35.16 -23.38
N ILE A 92 -6.83 35.06 -24.59
CA ILE A 92 -5.44 34.63 -24.79
C ILE A 92 -4.46 35.68 -24.24
N GLU A 93 -4.65 36.96 -24.60
CA GLU A 93 -3.84 38.07 -24.10
C GLU A 93 -3.89 38.14 -22.56
N GLY A 94 -5.09 38.00 -22.00
CA GLY A 94 -5.35 37.99 -20.57
C GLY A 94 -4.82 36.75 -19.86
N ALA A 95 -4.78 35.57 -20.47
CA ALA A 95 -4.30 34.32 -19.87
C ALA A 95 -2.76 34.22 -19.81
N HIS A 96 -2.07 34.84 -20.78
CA HIS A 96 -0.62 34.77 -20.91
C HIS A 96 0.10 36.11 -20.68
N SER A 97 -0.63 37.18 -20.34
CA SER A 97 -0.09 38.53 -20.15
C SER A 97 0.69 39.03 -21.38
N ILE A 98 0.21 38.69 -22.57
CA ILE A 98 0.75 39.14 -23.85
C ILE A 98 -0.16 40.26 -24.36
N THR A 99 0.40 41.34 -24.91
CA THR A 99 -0.39 42.43 -25.50
C THR A 99 0.04 42.66 -26.94
N ILE A 100 -0.90 42.54 -27.89
CA ILE A 100 -0.66 42.75 -29.31
C ILE A 100 -1.45 43.98 -29.76
N ALA A 101 -0.91 45.17 -29.48
CA ALA A 101 -1.58 46.46 -29.72
C ALA A 101 -2.11 46.63 -31.16
N GLU A 102 -1.39 46.09 -32.14
CA GLU A 102 -1.75 46.15 -33.57
C GLU A 102 -3.07 45.41 -33.86
N SER A 103 -3.37 44.34 -33.13
CA SER A 103 -4.56 43.54 -33.37
C SER A 103 -5.83 44.21 -32.82
N ILE A 104 -5.70 45.06 -31.80
CA ILE A 104 -6.80 45.91 -31.30
C ILE A 104 -7.19 46.92 -32.38
N THR A 105 -6.20 47.59 -33.00
CA THR A 105 -6.46 48.55 -34.08
C THR A 105 -7.10 47.92 -35.31
N ASP A 106 -6.75 46.67 -35.62
CA ASP A 106 -7.33 45.93 -36.74
C ASP A 106 -8.82 45.59 -36.49
N ILE A 107 -9.17 45.11 -35.29
CA ILE A 107 -10.57 44.86 -34.91
C ILE A 107 -11.40 46.15 -34.89
N ASP A 108 -10.87 47.24 -34.36
CA ASP A 108 -11.58 48.53 -34.35
C ASP A 108 -11.86 49.05 -35.76
N SER A 109 -11.01 48.69 -36.74
CA SER A 109 -11.23 49.01 -38.14
C SER A 109 -12.37 48.18 -38.76
N ILE A 110 -12.46 46.89 -38.40
CA ILE A 110 -13.55 46.01 -38.83
C ILE A 110 -14.88 46.44 -38.22
N GLU A 111 -14.91 46.81 -36.94
CA GLU A 111 -16.12 47.30 -36.28
C GLU A 111 -16.63 48.59 -36.91
N ARG A 112 -15.73 49.50 -37.30
CA ARG A 112 -16.11 50.70 -38.06
C ARG A 112 -16.72 50.33 -39.41
N ALA A 113 -16.13 49.41 -40.16
CA ALA A 113 -16.66 48.94 -41.44
C ALA A 113 -18.03 48.24 -41.28
N LEU A 114 -18.24 47.49 -40.19
CA LEU A 114 -19.52 46.88 -39.83
C LEU A 114 -20.60 47.93 -39.53
N HIS A 115 -20.24 48.95 -38.76
CA HIS A 115 -21.15 50.05 -38.42
C HIS A 115 -21.58 50.83 -39.68
N GLU A 116 -20.63 51.14 -40.58
CA GLU A 116 -20.91 51.78 -41.87
C GLU A 116 -21.80 50.91 -42.79
N SER A 117 -21.79 49.60 -42.57
CA SER A 117 -22.56 48.60 -43.31
C SER A 117 -23.97 48.35 -42.73
N GLY A 118 -24.33 49.02 -41.65
CA GLY A 118 -25.62 48.89 -40.96
C GLY A 118 -25.64 47.81 -39.87
N GLY A 119 -24.50 47.24 -39.48
CA GLY A 119 -24.39 46.30 -38.35
C GLY A 119 -23.91 47.03 -37.11
N CYS A 120 -24.67 46.97 -36.01
CA CYS A 120 -24.30 47.61 -34.76
C CYS A 120 -24.06 46.54 -33.70
N ILE A 121 -22.89 46.58 -33.07
CA ILE A 121 -22.52 45.71 -31.94
C ILE A 121 -22.62 46.57 -30.68
N ASP A 122 -23.46 46.16 -29.74
CA ASP A 122 -23.50 46.76 -28.41
C ASP A 122 -22.28 46.28 -27.61
N PRO A 123 -21.37 47.18 -27.21
CA PRO A 123 -20.13 46.81 -26.52
C PRO A 123 -20.35 46.20 -25.12
N ASP A 124 -21.48 46.50 -24.46
CA ASP A 124 -21.75 46.03 -23.09
C ASP A 124 -22.53 44.71 -23.08
N SER A 125 -23.45 44.52 -24.03
CA SER A 125 -24.31 43.34 -24.08
C SER A 125 -23.90 42.28 -25.10
N GLY A 126 -22.98 42.61 -26.02
CA GLY A 126 -22.62 41.75 -27.15
C GLY A 126 -23.79 41.50 -28.12
N SER A 127 -24.86 42.29 -28.02
CA SER A 127 -26.04 42.14 -28.88
C SER A 127 -25.78 42.77 -30.26
N VAL A 128 -26.32 42.11 -31.29
CA VAL A 128 -26.17 42.54 -32.69
C VAL A 128 -27.49 43.08 -33.21
N ASP A 129 -27.51 44.37 -33.52
CA ASP A 129 -28.61 45.03 -34.21
C ASP A 129 -28.25 45.32 -35.68
N CYS A 130 -29.25 45.35 -36.55
CA CYS A 130 -29.07 45.50 -37.99
C CYS A 130 -30.03 46.54 -38.54
N ASP A 131 -29.50 47.66 -39.04
CA ASP A 131 -30.28 48.72 -39.69
C ASP A 131 -30.71 48.28 -41.10
N GLN A 132 -32.00 47.97 -41.23
CA GLN A 132 -32.60 47.51 -42.48
C GLN A 132 -32.54 48.53 -43.62
N ASP A 133 -32.46 49.83 -43.33
CA ASP A 133 -32.41 50.86 -44.37
C ASP A 133 -30.98 51.04 -44.90
N ALA A 134 -29.97 50.92 -44.04
CA ALA A 134 -28.56 50.86 -44.44
C ALA A 134 -28.25 49.60 -45.28
N ILE A 135 -28.81 48.44 -44.91
CA ILE A 135 -28.59 47.16 -45.60
C ILE A 135 -29.14 47.15 -47.04
N LYS A 136 -30.19 47.92 -47.34
CA LYS A 136 -30.76 48.01 -48.69
C LYS A 136 -29.80 48.64 -49.70
N GLY A 137 -28.98 49.60 -49.28
CA GLY A 137 -28.01 50.30 -50.14
C GLY A 137 -26.72 49.51 -50.41
N MET A 138 -26.49 48.45 -49.65
CA MET A 138 -25.25 47.67 -49.67
C MET A 138 -25.25 46.53 -50.69
N THR A 139 -24.09 46.21 -51.27
CA THR A 139 -23.93 45.00 -52.09
C THR A 139 -23.53 43.81 -51.22
N LEU A 140 -23.95 42.60 -51.60
CA LEU A 140 -23.50 41.37 -50.93
C LEU A 140 -21.97 41.22 -51.01
N PHE A 141 -21.34 41.75 -52.06
CA PHE A 141 -19.89 41.77 -52.22
C PHE A 141 -19.20 42.63 -51.16
N ALA A 142 -19.75 43.80 -50.82
CA ALA A 142 -19.22 44.65 -49.74
C ALA A 142 -19.26 43.93 -48.38
N ILE A 143 -20.36 43.23 -48.08
CA ILE A 143 -20.50 42.42 -46.85
C ILE A 143 -19.47 41.29 -46.82
N ARG A 144 -19.26 40.60 -47.95
CA ARG A 144 -18.25 39.53 -48.06
C ARG A 144 -16.81 40.02 -47.96
N ASN A 145 -16.52 41.25 -48.40
CA ASN A 145 -15.19 41.84 -48.20
C ASN A 145 -14.89 42.04 -46.70
N ILE A 146 -15.89 42.41 -45.90
CA ILE A 146 -15.72 42.53 -44.44
C ILE A 146 -15.42 41.16 -43.82
N ALA A 147 -16.11 40.09 -44.26
CA ALA A 147 -15.77 38.73 -43.85
C ALA A 147 -14.33 38.35 -44.21
N GLN A 148 -13.86 38.71 -45.41
CA GLN A 148 -12.46 38.48 -45.81
C GLN A 148 -11.46 39.30 -44.99
N ASP A 149 -11.83 40.52 -44.58
CA ASP A 149 -11.01 41.34 -43.70
C ASP A 149 -10.91 40.72 -42.30
N ILE A 150 -11.99 40.12 -41.76
CA ILE A 150 -11.95 39.33 -40.52
C ILE A 150 -11.00 38.14 -40.66
N ASP A 151 -11.16 37.32 -41.70
CA ASP A 151 -10.29 36.15 -41.95
C ASP A 151 -8.82 36.56 -42.12
N ARG A 152 -8.57 37.77 -42.62
CA ARG A 152 -7.21 38.33 -42.75
C ARG A 152 -6.68 38.78 -41.39
N THR A 153 -7.49 39.48 -40.59
CA THR A 153 -7.11 39.93 -39.26
C THR A 153 -6.87 38.75 -38.32
N GLU A 154 -7.67 37.69 -38.39
CA GLU A 154 -7.43 36.47 -37.61
C GLU A 154 -6.05 35.85 -37.95
N ARG A 155 -5.72 35.71 -39.24
CA ARG A 155 -4.39 35.21 -39.64
C ARG A 155 -3.24 36.11 -39.20
N GLN A 156 -3.41 37.43 -39.30
CA GLN A 156 -2.41 38.38 -38.81
C GLN A 156 -2.24 38.31 -37.29
N PHE A 157 -3.33 38.12 -36.55
CA PHE A 157 -3.28 37.88 -35.12
C PHE A 157 -2.52 36.60 -34.79
N ILE A 158 -2.80 35.48 -35.47
CA ILE A 158 -2.09 34.21 -35.29
C ILE A 158 -0.59 34.38 -35.56
N ASP A 159 -0.20 35.07 -36.64
CA ASP A 159 1.20 35.35 -36.96
C ASP A 159 1.90 36.17 -35.85
N ARG A 160 1.25 37.22 -35.36
CA ARG A 160 1.81 38.06 -34.28
C ARG A 160 1.85 37.32 -32.95
N LEU A 161 0.85 36.50 -32.66
CA LEU A 161 0.78 35.68 -31.45
C LEU A 161 1.89 34.62 -31.46
N TYR A 162 2.13 33.99 -32.61
CA TYR A 162 3.27 33.08 -32.80
C TYR A 162 4.59 33.77 -32.47
N ASP A 163 4.84 34.95 -33.05
CA ASP A 163 6.08 35.71 -32.78
C ASP A 163 6.19 36.12 -31.29
N ALA A 164 5.07 36.51 -30.67
CA ALA A 164 5.01 36.81 -29.25
C ALA A 164 5.31 35.58 -28.38
N ALA A 165 4.80 34.40 -28.75
CA ALA A 165 5.04 33.15 -28.04
C ALA A 165 6.51 32.71 -28.10
N ILE A 166 7.14 32.80 -29.29
CA ILE A 166 8.57 32.53 -29.44
C ILE A 166 9.42 33.52 -28.63
N LYS A 167 9.00 34.78 -28.56
CA LYS A 167 9.68 35.80 -27.73
C LYS A 167 9.52 35.49 -26.24
N TYR A 168 8.31 35.11 -25.80
CA TYR A 168 8.01 34.72 -24.42
C TYR A 168 8.88 33.54 -23.97
N ALA A 169 9.06 32.54 -24.84
CA ALA A 169 9.90 31.38 -24.56
C ALA A 169 11.36 31.75 -24.35
N LYS A 170 11.91 32.60 -25.23
CA LYS A 170 13.29 33.11 -25.10
C LYS A 170 13.48 33.92 -23.83
N ASP A 171 12.50 34.75 -23.48
CA ASP A 171 12.53 35.56 -22.26
C ASP A 171 12.47 34.70 -21.00
N SER A 172 11.60 33.69 -20.97
CA SER A 172 11.49 32.73 -19.87
C SER A 172 12.79 31.94 -19.68
N ARG A 173 13.39 31.46 -20.78
CA ARG A 173 14.72 30.81 -20.76
C ARG A 173 15.79 31.73 -20.18
N ALA A 174 15.82 32.99 -20.61
CA ALA A 174 16.81 33.95 -20.14
C ALA A 174 16.66 34.23 -18.63
N LYS A 175 15.42 34.39 -18.17
CA LYS A 175 15.06 34.56 -16.74
C LYS A 175 15.51 33.38 -15.88
N LEU A 176 15.19 32.15 -16.29
CA LEU A 176 15.64 30.94 -15.58
C LEU A 176 17.17 30.80 -15.64
N GLY A 177 17.78 31.19 -16.75
CA GLY A 177 19.24 31.25 -16.90
C GLY A 177 19.90 32.21 -15.90
N THR A 178 19.30 33.37 -15.65
CA THR A 178 19.77 34.31 -14.62
C THR A 178 19.74 33.67 -13.23
N LEU A 179 18.64 33.02 -12.84
CA LEU A 179 18.54 32.34 -11.55
C LEU A 179 19.50 31.15 -11.43
N ASN A 180 19.68 30.39 -12.51
CA ASN A 180 20.65 29.29 -12.56
C ASN A 180 22.09 29.80 -12.33
N ASN A 181 22.45 30.91 -12.97
CA ASN A 181 23.75 31.56 -12.76
C ASN A 181 23.87 32.18 -11.36
N ALA A 182 22.76 32.64 -10.79
CA ALA A 182 22.70 33.16 -9.43
C ALA A 182 22.85 32.06 -8.37
N GLY A 183 22.69 30.78 -8.70
CA GLY A 183 23.00 29.65 -7.82
C GLY A 183 21.89 28.62 -7.63
N TYR A 184 20.70 28.80 -8.22
CA TYR A 184 19.64 27.79 -8.19
C TYR A 184 19.93 26.64 -9.16
N ASP A 185 19.51 25.42 -8.84
CA ASP A 185 19.67 24.26 -9.72
C ASP A 185 18.49 24.12 -10.69
N LEU A 186 18.55 24.86 -11.80
CA LEU A 186 17.48 24.90 -12.81
C LEU A 186 17.86 24.18 -14.11
N GLY A 187 18.94 23.40 -14.11
CA GLY A 187 19.45 22.73 -15.32
C GLY A 187 18.40 21.82 -15.99
N THR A 188 17.64 21.08 -15.19
CA THR A 188 16.55 20.21 -15.66
C THR A 188 15.41 21.02 -16.27
N CYS A 189 14.98 22.09 -15.59
CA CYS A 189 13.90 22.95 -16.06
C CYS A 189 14.26 23.66 -17.37
N ILE A 190 15.49 24.17 -17.48
CA ILE A 190 16.00 24.79 -18.71
C ILE A 190 16.05 23.78 -19.86
N SER A 191 16.48 22.54 -19.58
CA SER A 191 16.50 21.46 -20.58
C SER A 191 15.09 21.05 -21.02
N GLU A 192 14.14 21.01 -20.10
CA GLU A 192 12.74 20.76 -20.40
C GLU A 192 12.15 21.87 -21.27
N LEU A 193 12.43 23.12 -20.93
CA LEU A 193 12.02 24.29 -21.70
C LEU A 193 12.57 24.24 -23.14
N ASP A 194 13.83 23.85 -23.30
CA ASP A 194 14.50 23.69 -24.59
C ASP A 194 13.96 22.51 -25.41
N SER A 195 13.35 21.53 -24.75
CA SER A 195 12.74 20.35 -25.39
C SER A 195 11.34 20.62 -25.95
N VAL A 196 10.71 21.74 -25.58
CA VAL A 196 9.38 22.09 -26.08
C VAL A 196 9.48 22.49 -27.55
N THR A 197 8.90 21.68 -28.42
CA THR A 197 8.82 21.95 -29.86
C THR A 197 8.06 23.24 -30.15
N CYS A 198 8.57 24.05 -31.08
CA CYS A 198 7.83 25.21 -31.58
C CYS A 198 6.49 24.75 -32.17
N PRO A 199 5.39 25.48 -31.90
CA PRO A 199 4.08 25.14 -32.44
C PRO A 199 4.03 25.41 -33.95
N ASP A 200 3.11 24.78 -34.68
CA ASP A 200 2.76 25.28 -36.01
C ASP A 200 1.96 26.59 -35.89
N LYS A 201 1.73 27.26 -37.02
CA LYS A 201 0.91 28.49 -37.09
C LYS A 201 -0.59 28.18 -37.01
N ASP A 202 -0.95 27.44 -35.98
CA ASP A 202 -2.32 27.12 -35.58
C ASP A 202 -2.59 27.74 -34.20
N LEU A 203 -3.78 28.30 -34.03
CA LEU A 203 -4.11 29.06 -32.82
C LEU A 203 -4.10 28.18 -31.57
N ASP A 204 -4.65 26.97 -31.65
CA ASP A 204 -4.77 26.08 -30.49
C ASP A 204 -3.40 25.50 -30.12
N GLU A 205 -2.55 25.22 -31.11
CA GLU A 205 -1.16 24.82 -30.88
C GLU A 205 -0.32 25.92 -30.22
N ILE A 206 -0.47 27.18 -30.66
CA ILE A 206 0.25 28.31 -30.05
C ILE A 206 -0.17 28.52 -28.60
N VAL A 207 -1.48 28.44 -28.31
CA VAL A 207 -2.00 28.54 -26.93
C VAL A 207 -1.47 27.40 -26.07
N GLY A 208 -1.52 26.15 -26.55
CA GLY A 208 -0.98 25.00 -25.84
C GLY A 208 0.53 25.10 -25.57
N TYR A 209 1.29 25.66 -26.53
CA TYR A 209 2.70 25.97 -26.34
C TYR A 209 2.90 27.00 -25.22
N LEU A 210 2.15 28.11 -25.24
CA LEU A 210 2.22 29.14 -24.20
C LEU A 210 1.85 28.61 -22.81
N ASP A 211 0.81 27.78 -22.69
CA ASP A 211 0.40 27.14 -21.44
C ASP A 211 1.52 26.26 -20.87
N ARG A 212 2.13 25.43 -21.72
CA ARG A 212 3.23 24.54 -21.29
C ARG A 212 4.45 25.34 -20.84
N MET A 213 4.81 26.39 -21.59
CA MET A 213 5.93 27.27 -21.26
C MET A 213 5.69 28.03 -19.95
N LYS A 214 4.46 28.46 -19.72
CA LYS A 214 4.04 29.07 -18.47
C LYS A 214 4.18 28.11 -17.30
N ALA A 215 3.63 26.90 -17.41
CA ALA A 215 3.69 25.89 -16.35
C ALA A 215 5.13 25.57 -15.92
N ILE A 216 6.03 25.30 -16.88
CA ILE A 216 7.45 25.03 -16.60
C ILE A 216 8.11 26.21 -15.88
N THR A 217 7.78 27.44 -16.28
CA THR A 217 8.37 28.65 -15.70
C THR A 217 7.85 28.89 -14.28
N GLU A 218 6.54 28.75 -14.04
CA GLU A 218 5.93 28.90 -12.72
C GLU A 218 6.43 27.83 -11.75
N ASP A 219 6.48 26.56 -12.17
CA ASP A 219 7.01 25.45 -11.38
C ASP A 219 8.47 25.68 -10.97
N ALA A 220 9.31 26.14 -11.90
CA ALA A 220 10.70 26.46 -11.63
C ALA A 220 10.85 27.60 -10.62
N LEU A 221 10.03 28.66 -10.72
CA LEU A 221 10.06 29.79 -9.79
C LEU A 221 9.57 29.41 -8.39
N HIS A 222 8.53 28.59 -8.29
CA HIS A 222 8.08 28.03 -7.01
C HIS A 222 9.16 27.14 -6.37
N GLY A 223 9.83 26.30 -7.16
CA GLY A 223 10.98 25.52 -6.69
C GLY A 223 12.09 26.40 -6.11
N CYS A 224 12.43 27.51 -6.78
CA CYS A 224 13.39 28.48 -6.24
C CYS A 224 12.95 29.11 -4.91
N VAL A 225 11.66 29.44 -4.76
CA VAL A 225 11.12 29.96 -3.50
C VAL A 225 11.29 28.94 -2.37
N ASP A 226 11.00 27.67 -2.64
CA ASP A 226 11.12 26.61 -1.65
C ASP A 226 12.58 26.33 -1.27
N ASP A 227 13.50 26.35 -2.23
CA ASP A 227 14.93 26.23 -1.97
C ASP A 227 15.46 27.40 -1.14
N ALA A 228 15.03 28.63 -1.44
CA ALA A 228 15.37 29.81 -0.66
C ALA A 228 14.85 29.72 0.79
N LYS A 229 13.61 29.23 0.99
CA LYS A 229 13.05 28.99 2.33
C LYS A 229 13.83 27.94 3.11
N LYS A 230 14.16 26.81 2.48
CA LYS A 230 14.96 25.75 3.12
C LYS A 230 16.34 26.28 3.52
N LEU A 231 16.99 27.06 2.66
CA LEU A 231 18.28 27.67 2.96
C LEU A 231 18.18 28.71 4.08
N ALA A 232 17.10 29.50 4.08
CA ALA A 232 16.81 30.45 5.14
C ALA A 232 16.49 29.78 6.49
N ALA A 233 16.09 28.52 6.55
CA ALA A 233 15.92 27.85 7.84
C ALA A 233 17.23 27.73 8.65
N TYR A 234 18.39 27.82 7.99
CA TYR A 234 19.70 27.72 8.62
C TYR A 234 20.22 29.05 9.20
N HIS A 235 19.53 30.16 8.95
CA HIS A 235 19.93 31.48 9.42
C HIS A 235 18.70 32.37 9.67
N THR A 236 18.75 33.41 10.51
CA THR A 236 17.59 34.30 10.72
C THR A 236 17.34 35.27 9.55
N GLY A 237 17.53 34.82 8.30
CA GLY A 237 17.28 35.60 7.10
C GLY A 237 15.80 35.57 6.72
N GLU A 238 15.20 36.74 6.47
CA GLU A 238 13.89 36.82 5.84
C GLU A 238 14.03 36.60 4.33
N VAL A 239 13.26 35.65 3.80
CA VAL A 239 13.05 35.48 2.35
C VAL A 239 11.86 36.34 1.96
N SER A 240 11.92 37.02 0.82
CA SER A 240 10.85 37.87 0.30
C SER A 240 9.68 37.04 -0.25
N THR A 241 9.29 35.94 0.41
CA THR A 241 8.33 34.94 -0.11
C THR A 241 7.01 35.57 -0.50
N ASP A 242 6.40 36.37 0.38
CA ASP A 242 5.09 37.00 0.12
C ASP A 242 5.17 37.92 -1.11
N GLN A 243 6.29 38.62 -1.27
CA GLN A 243 6.49 39.50 -2.41
C GLN A 243 6.76 38.72 -3.70
N VAL A 244 7.46 37.58 -3.64
CA VAL A 244 7.65 36.73 -4.83
C VAL A 244 6.32 36.11 -5.24
N GLU A 245 5.53 35.63 -4.29
CA GLU A 245 4.20 35.08 -4.52
C GLU A 245 3.24 36.12 -5.11
N ASP A 246 3.23 37.35 -4.57
CA ASP A 246 2.47 38.48 -5.12
C ASP A 246 2.88 38.78 -6.58
N ALA A 247 4.19 38.70 -6.90
CA ALA A 247 4.69 38.87 -8.26
C ALA A 247 4.28 37.73 -9.19
N LEU A 248 4.26 36.48 -8.70
CA LEU A 248 3.78 35.33 -9.47
C LEU A 248 2.28 35.45 -9.75
N GLN A 249 1.48 35.85 -8.75
CA GLN A 249 0.05 36.11 -8.93
C GLN A 249 -0.22 37.26 -9.90
N ALA A 250 0.59 38.32 -9.84
CA ALA A 250 0.54 39.42 -10.80
C ALA A 250 1.17 39.08 -12.17
N ARG A 251 1.76 37.88 -12.32
CA ARG A 251 2.50 37.39 -13.50
C ARG A 251 3.66 38.28 -13.92
N ASP A 252 4.25 38.97 -12.94
CA ASP A 252 5.49 39.71 -13.08
C ASP A 252 6.69 38.78 -12.82
N TYR A 253 6.96 37.87 -13.76
CA TYR A 253 8.11 36.96 -13.65
C TYR A 253 9.45 37.71 -13.58
N GLY A 254 9.54 38.91 -14.13
CA GLY A 254 10.75 39.74 -14.04
C GLY A 254 10.99 40.22 -12.60
N GLY A 255 9.94 40.72 -11.95
CA GLY A 255 9.95 41.08 -10.53
C GLY A 255 10.26 39.89 -9.63
N ALA A 256 9.66 38.72 -9.89
CA ALA A 256 9.92 37.49 -9.14
C ALA A 256 11.40 37.06 -9.23
N VAL A 257 11.96 37.01 -10.45
CA VAL A 257 13.37 36.66 -10.69
C VAL A 257 14.33 37.62 -9.99
N THR A 258 14.09 38.93 -10.10
CA THR A 258 14.94 39.95 -9.47
C THR A 258 14.96 39.82 -7.95
N ARG A 259 13.81 39.49 -7.34
CA ARG A 259 13.70 39.26 -5.90
C ARG A 259 14.42 37.97 -5.48
N LEU A 260 14.19 36.87 -6.19
CA LEU A 260 14.85 35.59 -5.92
C LEU A 260 16.37 35.65 -6.07
N GLU A 261 16.87 36.41 -7.04
CA GLU A 261 18.31 36.68 -7.23
C GLU A 261 18.90 37.45 -6.03
N LYS A 262 18.16 38.45 -5.52
CA LYS A 262 18.57 39.19 -4.32
C LYS A 262 18.53 38.32 -3.06
N ASP A 263 17.50 37.50 -2.92
CA ASP A 263 17.34 36.61 -1.76
C ASP A 263 18.48 35.58 -1.72
N ILE A 264 18.79 34.92 -2.84
CA ILE A 264 19.88 33.92 -2.88
C ILE A 264 21.25 34.55 -2.64
N THR A 265 21.53 35.74 -3.19
CA THR A 265 22.81 36.42 -2.96
C THR A 265 23.00 36.84 -1.49
N THR A 266 21.91 37.25 -0.83
CA THR A 266 21.90 37.55 0.61
C THR A 266 22.13 36.28 1.42
N LEU A 267 21.37 35.22 1.14
CA LEU A 267 21.48 33.94 1.83
C LEU A 267 22.87 33.32 1.67
N LYS A 268 23.46 33.35 0.46
CA LYS A 268 24.83 32.87 0.21
C LYS A 268 25.87 33.52 1.12
N THR A 269 25.70 34.81 1.39
CA THR A 269 26.62 35.56 2.26
C THR A 269 26.39 35.19 3.72
N ALA A 270 25.12 35.06 4.11
CA ALA A 270 24.71 34.74 5.47
C ALA A 270 25.08 33.31 5.89
N THR A 271 24.91 32.32 5.02
CA THR A 271 25.13 30.88 5.32
C THR A 271 26.55 30.40 5.03
N LYS A 272 27.46 31.30 4.67
CA LYS A 272 28.82 30.94 4.21
C LYS A 272 29.63 30.25 5.30
N GLU A 273 29.55 30.74 6.53
CA GLU A 273 30.33 30.21 7.65
C GLU A 273 29.78 28.85 8.09
N GLU A 274 28.46 28.73 8.20
CA GLU A 274 27.75 27.49 8.50
C GLU A 274 28.05 26.43 7.44
N PHE A 275 28.03 26.79 6.16
CA PHE A 275 28.40 25.89 5.07
C PHE A 275 29.84 25.38 5.18
N GLN A 276 30.80 26.29 5.38
CA GLN A 276 32.21 25.91 5.48
C GLN A 276 32.46 25.00 6.69
N THR A 277 31.81 25.31 7.80
CA THR A 277 31.92 24.56 9.06
C THR A 277 31.32 23.17 8.88
N TYR A 278 30.06 23.07 8.46
CA TYR A 278 29.39 21.80 8.28
C TYR A 278 30.08 20.91 7.23
N ARG A 279 30.55 21.49 6.12
CA ARG A 279 31.32 20.76 5.10
C ARG A 279 32.61 20.18 5.66
N ALA A 280 33.36 20.94 6.45
CA ALA A 280 34.59 20.46 7.08
C ALA A 280 34.29 19.32 8.08
N THR A 281 33.26 19.49 8.91
CA THR A 281 32.80 18.48 9.87
C THR A 281 32.37 17.19 9.16
N LEU A 282 31.59 17.28 8.08
CA LEU A 282 31.14 16.11 7.32
C LEU A 282 32.29 15.37 6.64
N ILE A 283 33.30 16.09 6.11
CA ILE A 283 34.51 15.45 5.55
C ILE A 283 35.28 14.69 6.65
N SER A 284 35.45 15.29 7.82
CA SER A 284 36.12 14.63 8.97
C SER A 284 35.36 13.37 9.41
N ALA A 285 34.03 13.48 9.50
CA ALA A 285 33.15 12.36 9.82
C ALA A 285 33.26 11.21 8.80
N LEU A 286 33.25 11.54 7.50
CA LEU A 286 33.44 10.57 6.41
C LEU A 286 34.83 9.93 6.45
N ASP A 287 35.89 10.69 6.73
CA ASP A 287 37.25 10.15 6.87
C ASP A 287 37.35 9.14 8.02
N THR A 288 36.67 9.43 9.13
CA THR A 288 36.59 8.54 10.29
C THR A 288 35.85 7.25 9.95
N ALA A 289 34.72 7.35 9.23
CA ALA A 289 33.95 6.19 8.79
C ALA A 289 34.70 5.33 7.76
N VAL A 290 35.36 5.94 6.76
CA VAL A 290 36.19 5.25 5.76
C VAL A 290 37.39 4.56 6.40
N GLY A 291 38.03 5.20 7.39
CA GLY A 291 39.10 4.58 8.16
C GLY A 291 38.63 3.40 9.02
N SER A 292 37.33 3.37 9.36
CA SER A 292 36.73 2.31 10.14
C SER A 292 36.32 1.14 9.25
N VAL A 293 35.50 1.34 8.21
CA VAL A 293 34.93 0.28 7.35
C VAL A 293 35.17 0.61 5.87
N GLU A 294 35.58 -0.39 5.09
CA GLU A 294 35.61 -0.29 3.63
C GLU A 294 34.19 -0.38 3.06
N ASP A 295 33.59 0.77 2.73
CA ASP A 295 32.28 0.87 2.08
C ASP A 295 32.33 1.89 0.94
N GLU A 296 31.96 1.49 -0.28
CA GLU A 296 32.06 2.38 -1.45
C GLU A 296 31.12 3.59 -1.35
N LYS A 297 29.98 3.46 -0.66
CA LYS A 297 29.06 4.60 -0.50
C LYS A 297 29.68 5.74 0.29
N PHE A 298 30.56 5.46 1.26
CA PHE A 298 31.27 6.53 1.97
C PHE A 298 32.24 7.30 1.06
N LYS A 299 32.86 6.62 0.09
CA LYS A 299 33.70 7.30 -0.90
C LYS A 299 32.87 8.14 -1.86
N GLU A 300 31.74 7.61 -2.34
CA GLU A 300 30.79 8.36 -3.16
C GLU A 300 30.30 9.63 -2.45
N PHE A 301 29.88 9.53 -1.18
CA PHE A 301 29.48 10.69 -0.37
C PHE A 301 30.61 11.71 -0.23
N LYS A 302 31.85 11.25 0.02
CA LYS A 302 33.01 12.13 0.13
C LYS A 302 33.28 12.89 -1.17
N GLU A 303 33.19 12.22 -2.32
CA GLU A 303 33.34 12.87 -3.62
C GLU A 303 32.26 13.91 -3.87
N GLU A 304 31.00 13.62 -3.51
CA GLU A 304 29.87 14.55 -3.63
C GLU A 304 30.03 15.79 -2.74
N VAL A 305 30.48 15.61 -1.49
CA VAL A 305 30.78 16.71 -0.56
C VAL A 305 31.93 17.56 -1.05
N LEU A 306 32.98 16.94 -1.61
CA LEU A 306 34.12 17.65 -2.20
C LEU A 306 33.71 18.47 -3.42
N GLY A 307 32.83 17.93 -4.27
CA GLY A 307 32.25 18.61 -5.44
C GLY A 307 31.30 19.75 -5.09
N THR A 308 30.83 19.81 -3.85
CA THR A 308 29.97 20.89 -3.35
C THR A 308 30.83 22.08 -2.89
N SER A 309 30.88 23.14 -3.69
CA SER A 309 31.79 24.28 -3.49
C SER A 309 31.12 25.60 -3.07
N SER A 310 29.79 25.65 -3.03
CA SER A 310 29.06 26.91 -2.84
C SER A 310 28.01 26.85 -1.72
N PRO A 311 27.83 27.93 -0.93
CA PRO A 311 26.90 27.97 0.22
C PRO A 311 25.43 27.69 -0.10
N GLU A 312 24.97 28.02 -1.30
CA GLU A 312 23.61 27.71 -1.77
C GLU A 312 23.28 26.20 -1.73
N LYS A 313 24.31 25.34 -1.74
CA LYS A 313 24.15 23.88 -1.68
C LYS A 313 24.14 23.34 -0.25
N LEU A 314 24.02 24.18 0.78
CA LEU A 314 23.99 23.74 2.17
C LEU A 314 22.86 22.74 2.45
N VAL A 315 21.68 22.93 1.84
CA VAL A 315 20.56 21.99 1.95
C VAL A 315 20.98 20.60 1.44
N ARG A 316 21.55 20.53 0.24
CA ARG A 316 22.06 19.29 -0.35
C ARG A 316 23.14 18.65 0.51
N LEU A 317 24.02 19.46 1.10
CA LEU A 317 25.07 18.97 1.98
C LEU A 317 24.49 18.31 3.24
N ASN A 318 23.41 18.87 3.80
CA ASN A 318 22.69 18.25 4.92
C ASN A 318 22.02 16.93 4.52
N GLU A 319 21.41 16.85 3.33
CA GLU A 319 20.86 15.59 2.82
C GLU A 319 21.93 14.49 2.73
N ILE A 320 23.16 14.83 2.33
CA ILE A 320 24.28 13.88 2.31
C ILE A 320 24.66 13.47 3.74
N GLY A 321 24.66 14.40 4.69
CA GLY A 321 24.88 14.10 6.10
C GLY A 321 23.85 13.12 6.69
N ASP A 322 22.56 13.33 6.40
CA ASP A 322 21.48 12.44 6.82
C ASP A 322 21.63 11.05 6.19
N ALA A 323 21.95 11.00 4.89
CA ALA A 323 22.21 9.75 4.19
C ALA A 323 23.43 9.00 4.76
N PHE A 324 24.48 9.73 5.14
CA PHE A 324 25.66 9.19 5.82
C PHE A 324 25.30 8.57 7.17
N MET A 325 24.58 9.29 8.04
CA MET A 325 24.17 8.78 9.37
C MET A 325 23.34 7.51 9.24
N LYS A 326 22.39 7.50 8.30
CA LYS A 326 21.57 6.32 8.00
C LYS A 326 22.40 5.13 7.50
N ARG A 327 23.42 5.39 6.67
CA ARG A 327 24.34 4.35 6.18
C ARG A 327 25.17 3.76 7.31
N CYS A 328 25.69 4.58 8.22
CA CYS A 328 26.38 4.12 9.43
C CYS A 328 25.51 3.19 10.26
N GLN A 329 24.26 3.58 10.56
CA GLN A 329 23.33 2.73 11.32
C GLN A 329 23.09 1.39 10.62
N THR A 330 22.85 1.42 9.30
CA THR A 330 22.62 0.20 8.50
C THR A 330 23.79 -0.78 8.60
N ILE A 331 25.04 -0.28 8.58
CA ILE A 331 26.23 -1.13 8.70
C ILE A 331 26.33 -1.74 10.10
N ILE A 332 26.07 -0.96 11.15
CA ILE A 332 26.07 -1.45 12.53
C ILE A 332 24.99 -2.52 12.74
N ASP A 333 23.77 -2.27 12.28
CA ASP A 333 22.67 -3.24 12.34
C ASP A 333 23.04 -4.55 11.63
N GLN A 334 23.68 -4.45 10.46
CA GLN A 334 24.13 -5.61 9.71
C GLN A 334 25.23 -6.40 10.45
N MET A 335 26.19 -5.70 11.06
CA MET A 335 27.26 -6.32 11.85
C MET A 335 26.70 -6.99 13.11
N HIS A 336 25.77 -6.35 13.81
CA HIS A 336 25.12 -6.89 15.00
C HIS A 336 24.24 -8.09 14.69
N TYR A 337 23.45 -8.02 13.60
CA TYR A 337 22.66 -9.15 13.11
C TYR A 337 23.55 -10.35 12.74
N GLU A 338 24.64 -10.11 12.02
CA GLU A 338 25.58 -11.17 11.66
C GLU A 338 26.20 -11.80 12.91
N LEU A 339 26.52 -11.00 13.92
CA LEU A 339 27.05 -11.49 15.19
C LEU A 339 26.02 -12.41 15.85
N SER A 340 24.79 -11.94 16.05
CA SER A 340 23.71 -12.74 16.67
C SER A 340 23.46 -14.05 15.91
N SER A 341 23.31 -13.97 14.58
CA SER A 341 23.03 -15.13 13.73
C SER A 341 24.16 -16.16 13.78
N THR A 342 25.42 -15.69 13.76
CA THR A 342 26.58 -16.57 13.87
C THR A 342 26.65 -17.22 15.25
N GLU A 343 26.37 -16.48 16.33
CA GLU A 343 26.34 -17.05 17.69
C GLU A 343 25.25 -18.09 17.85
N ASP A 344 24.05 -17.84 17.34
CA ASP A 344 22.96 -18.82 17.39
C ASP A 344 23.33 -20.09 16.61
N SER A 345 23.96 -19.93 15.43
CA SER A 345 24.48 -21.06 14.66
C SER A 345 25.58 -21.82 15.42
N ILE A 346 26.44 -21.13 16.19
CA ILE A 346 27.47 -21.78 17.02
C ILE A 346 26.83 -22.53 18.21
N LYS A 347 25.79 -21.96 18.85
CA LYS A 347 25.11 -22.57 19.99
C LYS A 347 24.49 -23.92 19.65
N GLU A 348 24.05 -24.11 18.40
CA GLU A 348 23.54 -25.40 17.92
C GLU A 348 24.58 -26.53 18.10
N PHE A 349 25.88 -26.24 17.97
CA PHE A 349 26.94 -27.22 18.13
C PHE A 349 27.32 -27.50 19.60
N ILE A 350 26.79 -26.74 20.58
CA ILE A 350 27.10 -26.89 22.02
C ILE A 350 28.62 -27.03 22.27
N PRO A 351 29.44 -26.06 21.84
CA PRO A 351 30.89 -26.13 22.02
C PRO A 351 31.27 -26.03 23.51
N PRO A 352 32.43 -26.56 23.92
CA PRO A 352 32.89 -26.45 25.30
C PRO A 352 33.34 -25.03 25.63
N ASP A 353 33.19 -24.64 26.90
CA ASP A 353 33.47 -23.28 27.40
C ASP A 353 34.91 -22.81 27.12
N TYR A 354 35.89 -23.71 27.05
CA TYR A 354 37.28 -23.33 26.74
C TYR A 354 37.46 -22.94 25.26
N PHE A 355 36.57 -23.39 24.38
CA PHE A 355 36.66 -23.18 22.93
C PHE A 355 35.89 -21.93 22.50
N TRP A 356 34.67 -21.77 23.00
CA TRP A 356 33.82 -20.62 22.66
C TRP A 356 32.87 -20.27 23.80
N SER A 357 32.62 -18.98 23.96
CA SER A 357 31.63 -18.41 24.88
C SER A 357 30.85 -17.31 24.16
N ALA A 358 29.55 -17.20 24.42
CA ALA A 358 28.71 -16.15 23.86
C ALA A 358 29.24 -14.75 24.20
N SER A 359 29.09 -13.82 23.28
CA SER A 359 29.47 -12.43 23.50
C SER A 359 28.35 -11.68 24.22
N GLU A 360 28.71 -10.87 25.22
CA GLU A 360 27.78 -9.92 25.85
C GLU A 360 27.31 -8.81 24.88
N LEU A 361 27.92 -8.71 23.69
CA LEU A 361 27.60 -7.71 22.68
C LEU A 361 26.27 -7.98 21.96
N VAL A 362 25.78 -9.22 21.92
CA VAL A 362 24.51 -9.55 21.25
C VAL A 362 23.32 -8.90 21.97
N GLU A 363 23.39 -8.77 23.31
CA GLU A 363 22.33 -8.17 24.12
C GLU A 363 22.41 -6.63 24.18
N LYS A 364 23.50 -6.05 23.66
CA LYS A 364 23.72 -4.61 23.67
C LYS A 364 22.92 -3.93 22.56
N ASP A 365 22.31 -2.81 22.90
CA ASP A 365 21.61 -1.96 21.94
C ASP A 365 22.61 -1.01 21.25
N TYR A 366 22.53 -0.94 19.92
CA TYR A 366 23.45 -0.19 19.08
C TYR A 366 22.68 0.87 18.29
N THR A 367 22.44 2.02 18.91
CA THR A 367 21.79 3.16 18.26
C THR A 367 22.74 4.33 18.10
N LEU A 368 22.84 4.86 16.88
CA LEU A 368 23.52 6.11 16.57
C LEU A 368 22.54 7.28 16.71
N ASP A 369 22.18 7.62 17.95
CA ASP A 369 21.44 8.84 18.26
C ASP A 369 22.42 9.91 18.75
N ALA A 370 22.80 10.83 17.85
CA ALA A 370 23.67 11.93 18.19
C ALA A 370 23.26 13.21 17.45
N GLY A 371 23.54 14.36 18.07
CA GLY A 371 23.13 15.66 17.56
C GLY A 371 23.98 16.19 16.40
N SER A 372 25.10 15.53 16.05
CA SER A 372 25.99 15.97 14.98
C SER A 372 26.60 14.80 14.20
N VAL A 373 26.96 15.04 12.94
CA VAL A 373 27.59 14.03 12.06
C VAL A 373 28.95 13.56 12.56
N ASP A 374 29.70 14.40 13.27
CA ASP A 374 31.01 14.04 13.86
C ASP A 374 30.84 13.09 15.04
N ASP A 375 29.87 13.36 15.91
CA ASP A 375 29.52 12.48 17.03
C ASP A 375 29.05 11.11 16.51
N VAL A 376 28.22 11.09 15.46
CA VAL A 376 27.79 9.84 14.80
C VAL A 376 28.99 9.06 14.27
N ALA A 377 29.94 9.73 13.60
CA ALA A 377 31.13 9.06 13.07
C ALA A 377 32.03 8.49 14.18
N GLY A 378 32.20 9.23 15.29
CA GLY A 378 32.94 8.76 16.46
C GLY A 378 32.31 7.54 17.12
N LEU A 379 30.98 7.58 17.33
CA LEU A 379 30.22 6.44 17.85
C LEU A 379 30.28 5.24 16.90
N PHE A 380 30.09 5.47 15.60
CA PHE A 380 30.20 4.44 14.57
C PHE A 380 31.57 3.75 14.62
N ALA A 381 32.67 4.51 14.63
CA ALA A 381 34.01 3.96 14.72
C ALA A 381 34.24 3.14 16.00
N ALA A 382 33.73 3.61 17.15
CA ALA A 382 33.80 2.89 18.41
C ALA A 382 33.04 1.56 18.38
N MET A 383 31.80 1.57 17.88
CA MET A 383 30.96 0.38 17.74
C MET A 383 31.58 -0.64 16.76
N VAL A 384 32.10 -0.18 15.62
CA VAL A 384 32.81 -1.04 14.66
C VAL A 384 34.04 -1.69 15.31
N SER A 385 34.81 -0.93 16.10
CA SER A 385 36.00 -1.42 16.81
C SER A 385 35.65 -2.49 17.86
N GLU A 386 34.46 -2.41 18.45
CA GLU A 386 33.94 -3.40 19.41
C GLU A 386 33.38 -4.66 18.70
N LEU A 387 32.56 -4.48 17.66
CA LEU A 387 31.87 -5.58 16.96
C LEU A 387 32.80 -6.40 16.07
N ARG A 388 33.76 -5.77 15.37
CA ARG A 388 34.62 -6.46 14.40
C ARG A 388 35.43 -7.61 15.00
N PRO A 389 36.14 -7.44 16.13
CA PRO A 389 36.90 -8.53 16.73
C PRO A 389 36.00 -9.67 17.24
N ALA A 390 34.76 -9.38 17.65
CA ALA A 390 33.80 -10.40 18.06
C ALA A 390 33.30 -11.21 16.87
N LEU A 391 32.91 -10.53 15.78
CA LEU A 391 32.52 -11.16 14.52
C LEU A 391 33.62 -12.07 13.97
N GLU A 392 34.87 -11.60 13.94
CA GLU A 392 35.96 -12.39 13.38
C GLU A 392 36.27 -13.64 14.21
N ARG A 393 36.21 -13.53 15.55
CA ARG A 393 36.32 -14.68 16.46
C ARG A 393 35.19 -15.68 16.23
N ASN A 394 33.95 -15.21 16.12
CA ASN A 394 32.79 -16.08 15.91
C ASN A 394 32.82 -16.74 14.53
N ARG A 395 33.20 -16.02 13.47
CA ARG A 395 33.41 -16.61 12.13
C ARG A 395 34.49 -17.68 12.15
N GLU A 396 35.59 -17.45 12.86
CA GLU A 396 36.66 -18.46 13.03
C GLU A 396 36.11 -19.71 13.74
N SER A 397 35.46 -19.53 14.89
CA SER A 397 34.88 -20.63 15.68
C SER A 397 33.83 -21.42 14.90
N TYR A 398 32.91 -20.72 14.23
CA TYR A 398 31.89 -21.34 13.39
C TYR A 398 32.53 -22.14 12.24
N LYS A 399 33.57 -21.62 11.58
CA LYS A 399 34.27 -22.34 10.50
C LYS A 399 34.94 -23.62 11.00
N ILE A 400 35.51 -23.60 12.21
CA ILE A 400 36.10 -24.80 12.85
C ILE A 400 35.00 -25.82 13.17
N LEU A 401 33.90 -25.37 13.79
CA LEU A 401 32.76 -26.24 14.16
C LEU A 401 32.09 -26.83 12.93
N ASN A 402 31.84 -26.04 11.89
CA ASN A 402 31.26 -26.50 10.63
C ASN A 402 32.19 -27.44 9.84
N SER A 403 33.48 -27.52 10.19
CA SER A 403 34.39 -28.53 9.63
C SER A 403 34.17 -29.94 10.24
N TYR A 404 33.41 -30.05 11.34
CA TYR A 404 33.00 -31.34 11.90
C TYR A 404 31.89 -31.97 11.07
N HIS A 405 32.30 -32.75 10.08
CA HIS A 405 31.41 -33.63 9.33
C HIS A 405 31.86 -35.08 9.48
N ARG A 406 30.90 -36.02 9.40
CA ARG A 406 31.12 -37.48 9.48
C ARG A 406 32.26 -37.98 8.58
N THR A 407 32.50 -37.30 7.46
CA THR A 407 33.58 -37.62 6.51
C THR A 407 34.96 -37.36 7.10
N VAL A 408 35.14 -36.22 7.76
CA VAL A 408 36.41 -35.84 8.41
C VAL A 408 36.65 -36.75 9.61
N GLU A 409 35.62 -37.01 10.41
CA GLU A 409 35.71 -37.91 11.56
C GLU A 409 36.12 -39.34 11.15
N ARG A 410 35.50 -39.90 10.11
CA ARG A 410 35.89 -41.20 9.54
C ARG A 410 37.33 -41.18 9.01
N GLN A 411 37.77 -40.08 8.40
CA GLN A 411 39.13 -39.96 7.90
C GLN A 411 40.15 -39.97 9.04
N ILE A 412 39.84 -39.31 10.16
CA ILE A 412 40.66 -39.33 11.37
C ILE A 412 40.71 -40.74 11.95
N GLN A 413 39.56 -41.37 12.21
CA GLN A 413 39.48 -42.71 12.77
C GLN A 413 40.22 -43.76 11.92
N ARG A 414 40.05 -43.74 10.60
CA ARG A 414 40.75 -44.66 9.68
C ARG A 414 42.27 -44.50 9.74
N ARG A 415 42.75 -43.26 9.87
CA ARG A 415 44.18 -42.98 9.92
C ARG A 415 44.78 -43.29 11.29
N LEU A 416 44.05 -43.00 12.37
CA LEU A 416 44.41 -43.45 13.71
C LEU A 416 44.50 -44.99 13.75
N ALA A 417 43.54 -45.70 13.17
CA ALA A 417 43.58 -47.17 13.12
C ALA A 417 44.73 -47.74 12.25
N ALA A 418 45.19 -46.99 11.24
CA ALA A 418 46.22 -47.46 10.32
C ALA A 418 47.65 -47.11 10.77
N ASN A 419 47.84 -45.92 11.34
CA ASN A 419 49.15 -45.31 11.56
C ASN A 419 49.36 -44.81 13.01
N ASP A 420 48.40 -45.01 13.91
CA ASP A 420 48.35 -44.53 15.30
C ASP A 420 48.47 -42.99 15.46
N MET A 421 48.47 -42.23 14.36
CA MET A 421 48.76 -40.80 14.33
C MET A 421 48.07 -40.08 13.16
N VAL A 422 47.60 -38.85 13.40
CA VAL A 422 47.04 -37.94 12.40
C VAL A 422 47.58 -36.53 12.59
N SER A 423 48.21 -35.97 11.55
CA SER A 423 48.58 -34.55 11.52
C SER A 423 47.41 -33.71 11.02
N GLY A 424 47.29 -32.49 11.55
CA GLY A 424 46.31 -31.51 11.11
C GLY A 424 46.46 -31.13 9.63
N ASP A 425 47.67 -31.15 9.09
CA ASP A 425 47.94 -30.84 7.67
C ASP A 425 47.33 -31.86 6.71
N ASP A 426 47.08 -33.08 7.20
CA ASP A 426 46.48 -34.13 6.38
C ASP A 426 44.95 -34.00 6.29
N LEU A 427 44.35 -33.04 7.02
CA LEU A 427 42.91 -32.82 7.12
C LEU A 427 42.49 -31.54 6.39
N LYS A 428 41.40 -31.61 5.63
CA LYS A 428 40.81 -30.44 4.97
C LYS A 428 39.86 -29.70 5.92
N VAL A 429 40.40 -29.13 7.00
CA VAL A 429 39.63 -28.45 8.06
C VAL A 429 40.13 -27.02 8.28
N GLY A 430 39.25 -26.14 8.75
CA GLY A 430 39.66 -24.81 9.21
C GLY A 430 40.47 -24.89 10.51
N HIS A 431 41.62 -24.20 10.57
CA HIS A 431 42.49 -24.10 11.74
C HIS A 431 42.82 -25.47 12.39
N PRO A 432 43.63 -26.32 11.73
CA PRO A 432 43.79 -27.74 12.10
C PRO A 432 44.19 -28.00 13.55
N GLY A 433 45.07 -27.18 14.13
CA GLY A 433 45.47 -27.34 15.53
C GLY A 433 44.32 -27.08 16.53
N LYS A 434 43.49 -26.06 16.29
CA LYS A 434 42.31 -25.79 17.13
C LYS A 434 41.24 -26.88 16.94
N PHE A 435 41.06 -27.32 15.69
CA PHE A 435 40.16 -28.42 15.36
C PHE A 435 40.55 -29.72 16.07
N LEU A 436 41.83 -30.12 16.03
CA LEU A 436 42.30 -31.36 16.67
C LEU A 436 42.22 -31.32 18.19
N ARG A 437 42.45 -30.16 18.83
CA ARG A 437 42.20 -29.99 20.28
C ARG A 437 40.72 -30.10 20.63
N LEU A 438 39.84 -29.61 19.76
CA LEU A 438 38.41 -29.81 19.93
C LEU A 438 38.03 -31.30 19.75
N TYR A 439 38.76 -32.01 18.89
CA TYR A 439 38.50 -33.43 18.61
C TYR A 439 38.88 -34.29 19.81
N ASP A 440 40.09 -34.08 20.34
CA ASP A 440 40.58 -34.66 21.59
C ASP A 440 39.57 -34.51 22.74
N TYR A 441 38.99 -33.31 22.91
CA TYR A 441 37.98 -33.08 23.94
C TYR A 441 36.72 -33.97 23.81
N TYR A 442 36.32 -34.31 22.58
CA TYR A 442 35.13 -35.14 22.31
C TYR A 442 35.40 -36.64 22.18
N HIS A 443 36.67 -37.01 22.05
CA HIS A 443 37.14 -38.36 21.74
C HIS A 443 38.16 -38.79 22.79
N PRO A 444 37.73 -39.40 23.91
CA PRO A 444 38.63 -39.80 25.00
C PRO A 444 39.62 -40.91 24.59
N ASP A 445 39.39 -41.55 23.46
CA ASP A 445 40.26 -42.53 22.80
C ASP A 445 41.41 -41.89 22.00
N ALA A 446 41.38 -40.58 21.82
CA ALA A 446 42.41 -39.79 21.17
C ALA A 446 43.03 -38.79 22.15
N SER A 447 44.28 -38.37 21.88
CA SER A 447 44.99 -37.35 22.63
C SER A 447 45.73 -36.44 21.66
N CYS A 448 45.52 -35.13 21.75
CA CYS A 448 46.16 -34.15 20.87
C CYS A 448 47.40 -33.52 21.55
N THR A 449 48.59 -33.80 21.03
CA THR A 449 49.84 -33.17 21.48
C THR A 449 50.52 -32.47 20.30
N ASP A 450 50.86 -31.18 20.45
CA ASP A 450 51.56 -30.36 19.46
C ASP A 450 50.98 -30.42 18.02
N GLY A 451 49.64 -30.38 17.91
CA GLY A 451 48.95 -30.36 16.60
C GLY A 451 48.88 -31.72 15.91
N THR A 452 49.24 -32.79 16.63
CA THR A 452 49.15 -34.16 16.17
C THR A 452 48.22 -34.94 17.09
N LEU A 453 47.32 -35.71 16.50
CA LEU A 453 46.39 -36.56 17.22
C LEU A 453 46.92 -37.99 17.25
N CYS A 454 47.02 -38.59 18.43
CA CYS A 454 47.43 -39.98 18.63
C CYS A 454 46.33 -40.74 19.38
N LEU A 455 46.33 -42.08 19.29
CA LEU A 455 45.48 -42.90 20.17
C LEU A 455 45.95 -42.76 21.63
N ALA A 456 45.01 -42.66 22.55
CA ALA A 456 45.30 -42.67 23.99
C ALA A 456 45.83 -44.05 24.42
N ASP A 457 46.71 -44.09 25.44
CA ASP A 457 47.34 -45.32 25.92
C ASP A 457 46.29 -46.39 26.28
N GLY A 458 46.29 -47.51 25.54
CA GLY A 458 45.37 -48.64 25.73
C GLY A 458 44.04 -48.56 24.98
N ALA A 459 43.77 -47.47 24.25
CA ALA A 459 42.60 -47.33 23.39
C ALA A 459 42.72 -48.19 22.12
N LYS A 460 41.60 -48.78 21.68
CA LYS A 460 41.47 -49.44 20.38
C LYS A 460 40.29 -48.82 19.66
N VAL A 461 40.43 -48.56 18.36
CA VAL A 461 39.29 -48.17 17.51
C VAL A 461 38.40 -49.42 17.35
N VAL A 462 37.33 -49.51 18.12
CA VAL A 462 36.35 -50.61 18.04
C VAL A 462 35.16 -50.16 17.20
N GLU A 463 34.85 -50.91 16.14
CA GLU A 463 33.59 -50.75 15.41
C GLU A 463 32.45 -51.31 16.27
N ASN A 464 31.68 -50.43 16.93
CA ASN A 464 30.52 -50.82 17.72
C ASN A 464 29.23 -50.46 16.96
N PRO A 465 28.61 -51.38 16.20
CA PRO A 465 27.31 -51.13 15.59
C PRO A 465 26.21 -51.12 16.66
N LEU A 466 25.33 -50.11 16.61
CA LEU A 466 24.15 -50.00 17.48
C LEU A 466 22.91 -50.44 16.71
N THR A 467 22.12 -51.36 17.26
CA THR A 467 20.81 -51.72 16.67
C THR A 467 19.68 -51.13 17.50
N ILE A 468 18.81 -50.33 16.89
CA ILE A 468 17.60 -49.78 17.52
C ILE A 468 16.40 -50.50 16.95
N ARG A 469 15.53 -51.04 17.82
CA ARG A 469 14.30 -51.72 17.45
C ARG A 469 13.09 -50.97 17.98
N VAL A 470 12.16 -50.66 17.10
CA VAL A 470 10.95 -49.89 17.39
C VAL A 470 9.73 -50.78 17.18
N THR A 471 8.94 -50.97 18.24
CA THR A 471 7.79 -51.88 18.27
C THR A 471 6.53 -51.19 18.81
N ASP A 472 5.36 -51.73 18.47
CA ASP A 472 4.08 -51.34 19.09
C ASP A 472 3.82 -52.11 20.41
N GLU A 473 2.74 -51.77 21.12
CA GLU A 473 2.35 -52.44 22.38
C GLU A 473 2.03 -53.94 22.22
N ALA A 474 1.80 -54.41 20.99
CA ALA A 474 1.58 -55.82 20.67
C ALA A 474 2.88 -56.55 20.26
N GLY A 475 4.01 -55.85 20.21
CA GLY A 475 5.32 -56.39 19.84
C GLY A 475 5.59 -56.45 18.33
N ASN A 476 4.77 -55.82 17.49
CA ASN A 476 5.00 -55.73 16.05
C ASN A 476 6.02 -54.64 15.73
N GLY A 477 6.93 -54.88 14.78
CA GLY A 477 7.88 -53.89 14.30
C GLY A 477 7.18 -52.74 13.57
N ILE A 478 7.62 -51.50 13.81
CA ILE A 478 7.08 -50.30 13.15
C ILE A 478 8.03 -49.89 12.03
N GLU A 479 7.61 -50.10 10.78
CA GLU A 479 8.35 -49.68 9.58
C GLU A 479 8.29 -48.16 9.38
N GLY A 480 9.41 -47.55 8.99
CA GLY A 480 9.48 -46.12 8.67
C GLY A 480 9.39 -45.19 9.87
N ALA A 481 9.65 -45.67 11.09
CA ALA A 481 9.81 -44.83 12.26
C ALA A 481 11.10 -44.01 12.12
N GLY A 482 11.00 -42.69 12.29
CA GLY A 482 12.12 -41.76 12.34
C GLY A 482 12.83 -41.88 13.68
N VAL A 483 14.10 -42.27 13.64
CA VAL A 483 14.98 -42.39 14.81
C VAL A 483 16.04 -41.30 14.71
N THR A 484 16.06 -40.43 15.71
CA THR A 484 17.02 -39.33 15.83
C THR A 484 17.85 -39.51 17.09
N LEU A 485 19.17 -39.64 16.95
CA LEU A 485 20.12 -39.63 18.06
C LEU A 485 20.88 -38.31 18.03
N MET A 486 20.84 -37.57 19.13
CA MET A 486 21.59 -36.32 19.28
C MET A 486 22.53 -36.45 20.48
N ARG A 487 23.84 -36.32 20.29
CA ARG A 487 24.79 -36.41 21.41
C ARG A 487 24.51 -35.27 22.41
N GLY A 488 24.32 -35.63 23.68
CA GLY A 488 23.92 -34.71 24.75
C GLY A 488 25.06 -33.91 25.37
N VAL A 489 26.30 -34.18 24.99
CA VAL A 489 27.50 -33.42 25.36
C VAL A 489 28.39 -33.29 24.13
N GLY A 490 28.63 -32.05 23.69
CA GLY A 490 29.49 -31.71 22.56
C GLY A 490 28.82 -31.48 21.22
N ILE A 491 29.62 -31.44 20.14
CA ILE A 491 29.16 -31.23 18.76
C ILE A 491 28.02 -32.19 18.48
N SER A 492 26.82 -31.61 18.30
CA SER A 492 25.57 -32.31 18.08
C SER A 492 25.62 -33.05 16.75
N ILE A 493 26.20 -34.25 16.75
CA ILE A 493 26.03 -35.18 15.64
C ILE A 493 24.60 -35.72 15.76
N THR A 494 23.71 -35.16 14.95
CA THR A 494 22.35 -35.66 14.80
C THR A 494 22.37 -36.78 13.78
N LEU A 495 22.15 -38.01 14.24
CA LEU A 495 22.01 -39.18 13.38
C LEU A 495 20.52 -39.44 13.15
N GLU A 496 20.07 -39.21 11.92
CA GLU A 496 18.69 -39.48 11.49
C GLU A 496 18.63 -40.76 10.67
N HIS A 497 17.73 -41.65 11.08
CA HIS A 497 17.59 -42.97 10.50
C HIS A 497 16.11 -43.36 10.42
N LEU A 498 15.78 -44.24 9.48
CA LEU A 498 14.45 -44.83 9.34
C LEU A 498 14.53 -46.33 9.61
N THR A 499 13.56 -46.86 10.34
CA THR A 499 13.45 -48.31 10.58
C THR A 499 13.01 -49.06 9.32
N GLY A 500 13.55 -50.26 9.14
CA GLY A 500 13.16 -51.18 8.07
C GLY A 500 11.85 -51.92 8.36
N ALA A 501 11.50 -52.86 7.48
CA ALA A 501 10.24 -53.62 7.55
C ALA A 501 10.07 -54.46 8.83
N ASP A 502 11.15 -54.78 9.53
CA ASP A 502 11.14 -55.49 10.82
C ASP A 502 11.10 -54.55 12.04
N GLY A 503 11.02 -53.24 11.81
CA GLY A 503 11.05 -52.19 12.82
C GLY A 503 12.44 -51.91 13.39
N SER A 504 13.52 -52.41 12.77
CA SER A 504 14.89 -52.21 13.26
C SER A 504 15.71 -51.26 12.37
N VAL A 505 16.74 -50.64 12.94
CA VAL A 505 17.78 -49.92 12.22
C VAL A 505 19.15 -50.14 12.88
N THR A 506 20.18 -50.40 12.06
CA THR A 506 21.56 -50.55 12.52
C THR A 506 22.38 -49.34 12.15
N ILE A 507 23.04 -48.75 13.13
CA ILE A 507 23.85 -47.55 13.00
C ILE A 507 25.31 -47.96 13.19
N GLU A 508 26.10 -47.83 12.12
CA GLU A 508 27.53 -48.13 12.14
C GLU A 508 28.30 -47.04 12.89
N ASN A 509 28.89 -47.44 14.03
CA ASN A 509 29.76 -46.64 14.89
C ASN A 509 29.16 -45.26 15.26
N PRO A 510 28.11 -45.22 16.10
CA PRO A 510 27.45 -43.97 16.51
C PRO A 510 28.33 -43.06 17.38
N GLY A 511 29.48 -43.55 17.87
CA GLY A 511 30.34 -42.88 18.85
C GLY A 511 29.94 -43.21 20.30
N GLU A 512 30.89 -43.07 21.23
CA GLU A 512 30.64 -43.28 22.66
C GLU A 512 30.07 -42.02 23.32
N GLY A 513 29.18 -42.18 24.31
CA GLY A 513 28.65 -41.04 25.07
C GLY A 513 27.15 -41.11 25.35
N LYS A 514 26.60 -40.03 25.91
CA LYS A 514 25.16 -39.90 26.18
C LYS A 514 24.48 -39.25 24.99
N TYR A 515 23.40 -39.84 24.51
CA TYR A 515 22.59 -39.37 23.40
C TYR A 515 21.16 -39.12 23.89
N GLN A 516 20.55 -38.04 23.43
CA GLN A 516 19.09 -37.91 23.41
C GLN A 516 18.57 -38.71 22.22
N LEU A 517 17.64 -39.61 22.50
CA LEU A 517 16.99 -40.46 21.53
C LEU A 517 15.55 -39.98 21.34
N THR A 518 15.21 -39.61 20.12
CA THR A 518 13.85 -39.30 19.71
C THR A 518 13.38 -40.32 18.69
N VAL A 519 12.20 -40.89 18.89
CA VAL A 519 11.56 -41.79 17.92
C VAL A 519 10.17 -41.27 17.61
N ASP A 520 9.88 -41.05 16.32
CA ASP A 520 8.58 -40.63 15.83
C ASP A 520 8.07 -41.57 14.73
N ALA A 521 6.77 -41.85 14.76
CA ALA A 521 6.12 -42.71 13.77
C ALA A 521 4.66 -42.29 13.57
N ALA A 522 4.18 -42.38 12.33
CA ALA A 522 2.80 -42.05 12.00
C ALA A 522 1.82 -42.89 12.84
N GLN A 523 0.82 -42.23 13.44
CA GLN A 523 -0.21 -42.82 14.32
C GLN A 523 0.27 -43.23 15.74
N TYR A 524 1.54 -42.98 16.10
CA TYR A 524 2.09 -43.27 17.42
C TYR A 524 2.52 -42.02 18.19
N ARG A 525 2.53 -42.08 19.52
CA ARG A 525 3.06 -41.02 20.38
C ARG A 525 4.58 -40.97 20.23
N LYS A 526 5.11 -39.76 20.02
CA LYS A 526 6.56 -39.49 19.99
C LYS A 526 7.20 -39.99 21.29
N HIS A 527 8.29 -40.73 21.15
CA HIS A 527 9.11 -41.17 22.27
C HIS A 527 10.35 -40.27 22.37
N GLU A 528 10.64 -39.78 23.57
CA GLU A 528 11.86 -39.02 23.89
C GLU A 528 12.53 -39.68 25.10
N GLY A 529 13.82 -39.96 24.97
CA GLY A 529 14.61 -40.64 25.99
C GLY A 529 16.09 -40.32 25.90
N THR A 530 16.89 -40.97 26.74
CA THR A 530 18.35 -40.85 26.71
C THR A 530 18.99 -42.22 26.64
N ALA A 531 19.96 -42.40 25.75
CA ALA A 531 20.75 -43.61 25.60
C ALA A 531 22.21 -43.33 25.96
N ALA A 532 22.87 -44.24 26.68
CA ALA A 532 24.30 -44.20 26.91
C ALA A 532 24.97 -45.27 26.04
N LEU A 533 25.94 -44.87 25.22
CA LEU A 533 26.70 -45.74 24.33
C LEU A 533 28.13 -45.95 24.86
N PRO A 534 28.72 -47.15 24.68
CA PRO A 534 28.28 -48.22 23.79
C PRO A 534 27.09 -49.05 24.35
N ALA A 535 26.17 -49.43 23.47
CA ALA A 535 25.07 -50.35 23.74
C ALA A 535 24.87 -51.26 22.52
N ASP A 536 24.58 -52.55 22.77
CA ASP A 536 24.40 -53.53 21.69
C ASP A 536 23.03 -53.34 21.00
N ASN A 537 21.98 -53.12 21.79
CA ASN A 537 20.62 -52.90 21.31
C ASN A 537 19.84 -51.91 22.18
N ILE A 538 18.93 -51.16 21.54
CA ILE A 538 17.94 -50.32 22.22
C ILE A 538 16.55 -50.69 21.71
N ASP A 539 15.69 -51.16 22.61
CA ASP A 539 14.30 -51.49 22.30
C ASP A 539 13.37 -50.36 22.74
N ILE A 540 12.57 -49.83 21.80
CA ILE A 540 11.59 -48.76 22.02
C ILE A 540 10.19 -49.29 21.72
N ILE A 541 9.27 -49.06 22.66
CA ILE A 541 7.85 -49.41 22.51
C ILE A 541 7.06 -48.10 22.34
N LEU A 542 6.41 -47.95 21.20
CA LEU A 542 5.56 -46.79 20.90
C LEU A 542 4.08 -47.10 21.20
N LYS A 543 3.41 -46.14 21.82
CA LYS A 543 1.96 -46.21 22.10
C LYS A 543 1.17 -45.57 20.98
N ARG A 544 0.05 -46.17 20.55
CA ARG A 544 -0.82 -45.57 19.54
C ARG A 544 -1.47 -44.28 20.08
N LYS A 545 -1.69 -43.31 19.18
CA LYS A 545 -2.44 -42.09 19.50
C LYS A 545 -3.91 -42.44 19.77
N GLY A 546 -4.42 -42.07 20.94
CA GLY A 546 -5.83 -42.20 21.30
C GLY A 546 -6.65 -40.99 20.86
N ILE A 547 -7.99 -41.07 21.02
CA ILE A 547 -8.90 -39.95 20.70
C ILE A 547 -8.49 -38.66 21.44
N GLU A 548 -8.04 -38.78 22.70
CA GLU A 548 -7.48 -37.67 23.49
C GLU A 548 -6.30 -36.99 22.75
N ASP A 549 -5.38 -37.74 22.15
CA ASP A 549 -4.23 -37.16 21.44
C ASP A 549 -4.65 -36.38 20.20
N TYR A 550 -5.68 -36.86 19.49
CA TYR A 550 -6.24 -36.20 18.30
C TYR A 550 -6.99 -34.91 18.66
N LEU A 551 -7.84 -34.95 19.69
CA LEU A 551 -8.64 -33.81 20.11
C LEU A 551 -7.79 -32.76 20.83
N CYS A 552 -6.86 -33.19 21.68
CA CYS A 552 -6.14 -32.30 22.58
C CYS A 552 -4.79 -31.82 22.06
N ARG A 553 -4.24 -32.43 21.00
CA ARG A 553 -2.97 -32.04 20.35
C ARG A 553 -1.83 -31.77 21.36
N GLY A 554 -1.68 -32.63 22.36
CA GLY A 554 -0.66 -32.50 23.40
C GLY A 554 -0.95 -31.48 24.51
N LYS A 555 -2.12 -30.84 24.53
CA LYS A 555 -2.54 -29.87 25.57
C LYS A 555 -3.47 -30.45 26.64
N ALA A 556 -3.75 -31.76 26.62
CA ALA A 556 -4.66 -32.41 27.56
C ALA A 556 -4.34 -32.10 29.03
N LYS A 557 -3.06 -32.20 29.42
CA LYS A 557 -2.60 -31.88 30.78
C LYS A 557 -2.89 -30.44 31.18
N SER A 558 -2.56 -29.47 30.31
CA SER A 558 -2.81 -28.05 30.57
C SER A 558 -4.31 -27.73 30.73
N ILE A 559 -5.17 -28.44 30.00
CA ILE A 559 -6.61 -28.31 30.09
C ILE A 559 -7.12 -28.95 31.38
N LYS A 560 -6.65 -30.16 31.75
CA LYS A 560 -6.96 -30.84 33.03
C LYS A 560 -6.54 -29.97 34.23
N ASP A 561 -5.34 -29.40 34.21
CA ASP A 561 -4.82 -28.53 35.30
C ASP A 561 -5.66 -27.25 35.50
N ASN A 562 -6.32 -26.77 34.45
CA ASN A 562 -7.15 -25.55 34.48
C ASN A 562 -8.64 -25.86 34.29
N LEU A 563 -9.06 -27.10 34.51
CA LEU A 563 -10.41 -27.57 34.14
C LEU A 563 -11.50 -26.73 34.79
N HIS A 564 -11.35 -26.37 36.07
CA HIS A 564 -12.33 -25.56 36.80
C HIS A 564 -12.62 -24.21 36.10
N ARG A 565 -11.59 -23.58 35.53
CA ARG A 565 -11.72 -22.30 34.82
C ARG A 565 -12.48 -22.47 33.52
N TYR A 566 -12.18 -23.51 32.75
CA TYR A 566 -12.77 -23.73 31.43
C TYR A 566 -14.15 -24.37 31.47
N ALA A 567 -14.41 -25.20 32.48
CA ALA A 567 -15.65 -25.96 32.62
C ALA A 567 -16.83 -25.11 33.07
N THR A 568 -16.59 -23.94 33.71
CA THR A 568 -17.65 -23.17 34.38
C THR A 568 -18.81 -22.81 33.45
N ASP A 569 -18.52 -22.32 32.24
CA ASP A 569 -19.58 -21.91 31.30
C ASP A 569 -20.23 -23.12 30.61
N VAL A 570 -19.45 -24.17 30.36
CA VAL A 570 -19.93 -25.44 29.80
C VAL A 570 -20.91 -26.13 30.76
N LEU A 571 -20.58 -26.20 32.05
CA LEU A 571 -21.41 -26.81 33.07
C LEU A 571 -22.70 -26.00 33.31
N LYS A 572 -22.64 -24.66 33.24
CA LYS A 572 -23.86 -23.81 33.30
C LYS A 572 -24.77 -24.05 32.10
N GLU A 573 -24.20 -24.25 30.91
CA GLU A 573 -24.97 -24.51 29.71
C GLU A 573 -25.60 -25.91 29.74
N LEU A 574 -24.85 -26.91 30.19
CA LEU A 574 -25.38 -28.25 30.49
C LEU A 574 -26.48 -28.19 31.55
N ASP A 575 -26.36 -27.33 32.57
CA ASP A 575 -27.39 -27.18 33.58
C ASP A 575 -28.72 -26.67 32.99
N ARG A 576 -28.64 -25.73 32.04
CA ARG A 576 -29.81 -25.12 31.38
C ARG A 576 -30.44 -26.02 30.33
N ASN A 577 -29.62 -26.57 29.44
CA ASN A 577 -30.08 -27.21 28.21
C ASN A 577 -29.89 -28.73 28.22
N GLY A 578 -29.10 -29.28 29.15
CA GLY A 578 -28.77 -30.72 29.19
C GLY A 578 -27.79 -31.16 28.11
N ILE A 579 -27.41 -30.27 27.18
CA ILE A 579 -26.55 -30.57 26.04
C ILE A 579 -25.74 -29.32 25.63
N VAL A 580 -24.49 -29.52 25.21
CA VAL A 580 -23.59 -28.44 24.76
C VAL A 580 -22.71 -28.94 23.61
N SER A 581 -22.68 -28.18 22.51
CA SER A 581 -21.80 -28.45 21.36
C SER A 581 -20.45 -27.75 21.52
N SER A 582 -19.40 -28.28 20.91
CA SER A 582 -18.09 -27.60 20.85
C SER A 582 -18.08 -26.29 20.06
N GLU A 583 -19.20 -25.94 19.39
CA GLU A 583 -19.42 -24.59 18.85
C GLU A 583 -19.78 -23.54 19.89
N PHE A 584 -20.30 -23.97 21.04
CA PHE A 584 -20.65 -23.06 22.14
C PHE A 584 -19.45 -22.17 22.50
N ASP A 585 -19.74 -20.91 22.82
CA ASP A 585 -18.67 -19.97 23.11
C ASP A 585 -18.10 -20.25 24.50
N MET A 586 -16.89 -20.82 24.51
CA MET A 586 -16.20 -21.25 25.71
C MET A 586 -14.96 -20.39 25.91
N TYR A 587 -14.56 -20.25 27.17
CA TYR A 587 -13.31 -19.61 27.59
C TYR A 587 -12.06 -20.46 27.23
N ILE A 588 -12.06 -21.12 26.07
CA ILE A 588 -10.92 -21.85 25.51
C ILE A 588 -10.94 -21.67 23.98
N ASN A 589 -9.76 -21.65 23.38
CA ASN A 589 -9.61 -21.53 21.93
C ASN A 589 -10.42 -22.62 21.22
N LYS A 590 -11.09 -22.24 20.12
CA LYS A 590 -12.00 -23.07 19.32
C LYS A 590 -11.44 -24.45 19.00
N GLU A 591 -10.14 -24.54 18.71
CA GLU A 591 -9.47 -25.79 18.36
C GLU A 591 -9.39 -26.83 19.50
N TYR A 592 -9.53 -26.39 20.76
CA TYR A 592 -9.45 -27.27 21.94
C TYR A 592 -10.80 -27.46 22.64
N ARG A 593 -11.89 -26.89 22.11
CA ARG A 593 -13.23 -27.02 22.70
C ARG A 593 -13.69 -28.48 22.74
N ALA A 594 -13.48 -29.23 21.66
CA ALA A 594 -13.79 -30.67 21.62
C ALA A 594 -12.95 -31.47 22.63
N CYS A 595 -11.68 -31.12 22.82
CA CYS A 595 -10.84 -31.72 23.86
C CYS A 595 -11.38 -31.43 25.27
N LEU A 596 -11.80 -30.20 25.55
CA LEU A 596 -12.41 -29.84 26.83
C LEU A 596 -13.66 -30.67 27.10
N LEU A 597 -14.55 -30.82 26.10
CA LEU A 597 -15.76 -31.63 26.23
C LEU A 597 -15.45 -33.12 26.48
N TYR A 598 -14.45 -33.66 25.78
CA TYR A 598 -14.00 -35.04 25.97
C TYR A 598 -13.44 -35.24 27.40
N ILE A 599 -12.59 -34.33 27.88
CA ILE A 599 -12.05 -34.37 29.24
C ILE A 599 -13.18 -34.28 30.29
N LEU A 600 -14.19 -33.44 30.06
CA LEU A 600 -15.33 -33.35 30.98
C LEU A 600 -16.14 -34.65 31.06
N ALA A 601 -16.29 -35.39 29.96
CA ALA A 601 -16.93 -36.70 30.00
C ALA A 601 -16.10 -37.76 30.75
N GLU A 602 -14.77 -37.65 30.73
CA GLU A 602 -13.90 -38.53 31.55
C GLU A 602 -13.98 -38.21 33.04
N GLU A 603 -14.14 -36.92 33.40
CA GLU A 603 -14.12 -36.45 34.78
C GLU A 603 -15.49 -36.53 35.48
N TYR A 604 -16.58 -36.40 34.71
CA TYR A 604 -17.95 -36.43 35.25
C TYR A 604 -18.72 -37.65 34.74
N PRO A 605 -19.10 -38.59 35.63
CA PRO A 605 -19.67 -39.88 35.22
C PRO A 605 -21.05 -39.79 34.57
N ASN A 606 -21.79 -38.70 34.79
CA ASN A 606 -23.11 -38.45 34.21
C ASN A 606 -23.04 -37.72 32.85
N LEU A 607 -21.85 -37.32 32.40
CA LEU A 607 -21.66 -36.62 31.13
C LEU A 607 -21.20 -37.58 30.05
N ARG A 608 -21.77 -37.45 28.85
CA ARG A 608 -21.46 -38.29 27.70
C ARG A 608 -20.98 -37.46 26.53
N PHE A 609 -19.82 -37.80 26.00
CA PHE A 609 -19.24 -37.16 24.82
C PHE A 609 -19.58 -37.95 23.56
N VAL A 610 -20.10 -37.26 22.55
CA VAL A 610 -20.45 -37.83 21.26
C VAL A 610 -19.70 -37.06 20.18
N SER A 611 -18.95 -37.77 19.33
CA SER A 611 -18.12 -37.13 18.30
C SER A 611 -18.93 -36.42 17.20
N HIS A 612 -20.17 -36.84 16.95
CA HIS A 612 -21.07 -36.29 15.93
C HIS A 612 -22.53 -36.40 16.37
N SER A 613 -23.37 -35.40 16.08
CA SER A 613 -24.81 -35.41 16.41
C SER A 613 -25.69 -35.16 15.18
N ARG A 614 -27.01 -35.40 15.28
CA ARG A 614 -27.97 -35.12 14.19
C ARG A 614 -28.04 -33.64 13.80
N THR A 615 -27.81 -32.74 14.74
CA THR A 615 -28.03 -31.30 14.57
C THR A 615 -26.73 -30.50 14.45
N SER A 616 -25.59 -31.09 14.78
CA SER A 616 -24.28 -30.43 14.70
C SER A 616 -23.21 -31.37 14.14
N LYS A 617 -22.47 -30.87 13.15
CA LYS A 617 -21.24 -31.51 12.61
C LYS A 617 -20.13 -31.59 13.66
N TYR A 618 -20.30 -30.90 14.78
CA TYR A 618 -19.29 -30.75 15.82
C TYR A 618 -19.56 -31.72 16.99
N PRO A 619 -18.51 -32.14 17.73
CA PRO A 619 -18.68 -32.95 18.91
C PRO A 619 -19.55 -32.28 19.97
N VAL A 620 -20.33 -33.09 20.68
CA VAL A 620 -21.33 -32.66 21.66
C VAL A 620 -21.11 -33.38 22.99
N LEU A 621 -21.40 -32.70 24.09
CA LEU A 621 -21.43 -33.24 25.44
C LEU A 621 -22.85 -33.10 25.98
N TYR A 622 -23.42 -34.16 26.55
CA TYR A 622 -24.74 -34.10 27.17
C TYR A 622 -24.74 -34.69 28.57
N ASP A 623 -25.65 -34.20 29.41
CA ASP A 623 -25.91 -34.72 30.76
C ASP A 623 -27.00 -35.79 30.69
N GLU A 624 -26.59 -37.04 30.90
CA GLU A 624 -27.43 -38.23 30.77
C GLU A 624 -28.67 -38.13 31.66
N GLU A 625 -28.52 -37.68 32.91
CA GLU A 625 -29.63 -37.63 33.86
C GLU A 625 -30.67 -36.58 33.48
N LYS A 626 -30.20 -35.39 33.05
CA LYS A 626 -31.09 -34.31 32.61
C LYS A 626 -31.82 -34.69 31.33
N MET A 627 -31.12 -35.31 30.38
CA MET A 627 -31.73 -35.72 29.11
C MET A 627 -32.76 -36.82 29.30
N VAL A 628 -32.51 -37.79 30.20
CA VAL A 628 -33.53 -38.79 30.61
C VAL A 628 -34.74 -38.11 31.26
N ALA A 629 -34.54 -37.16 32.17
CA ALA A 629 -35.65 -36.44 32.80
C ALA A 629 -36.50 -35.68 31.78
N ARG A 630 -35.87 -34.97 30.84
CA ARG A 630 -36.56 -34.25 29.75
C ARG A 630 -37.33 -35.21 28.84
N LEU A 631 -36.74 -36.36 28.50
CA LEU A 631 -37.40 -37.39 27.70
C LEU A 631 -38.64 -37.95 28.40
N ILE A 632 -38.56 -38.23 29.71
CA ILE A 632 -39.69 -38.68 30.52
C ILE A 632 -40.79 -37.62 30.59
N ASP A 633 -40.44 -36.35 30.80
CA ASP A 633 -41.41 -35.26 30.88
C ASP A 633 -42.09 -35.01 29.52
N ALA A 634 -41.35 -35.11 28.42
CA ALA A 634 -41.89 -35.03 27.06
C ALA A 634 -42.87 -36.18 26.78
N ALA A 635 -42.52 -37.43 27.15
CA ALA A 635 -43.42 -38.57 27.04
C ALA A 635 -44.73 -38.35 27.83
N LYS A 636 -44.62 -37.92 29.10
CA LYS A 636 -45.80 -37.64 29.95
C LYS A 636 -46.68 -36.52 29.40
N ALA A 637 -46.10 -35.49 28.80
CA ALA A 637 -46.86 -34.38 28.23
C ALA A 637 -47.63 -34.79 26.96
N MET A 638 -47.11 -35.75 26.20
CA MET A 638 -47.73 -36.24 24.97
C MET A 638 -48.81 -37.30 25.20
N ASP A 639 -48.69 -38.11 26.26
CA ASP A 639 -49.66 -39.15 26.67
C ASP A 639 -50.08 -40.09 25.52
N LYS A 640 -49.09 -40.66 24.82
CA LYS A 640 -49.29 -41.62 23.73
C LYS A 640 -49.01 -43.06 24.17
N GLU A 641 -49.66 -44.04 23.53
CA GLU A 641 -49.40 -45.48 23.73
C GLU A 641 -48.08 -45.94 23.10
N SER A 642 -47.65 -45.32 21.99
CA SER A 642 -46.36 -45.54 21.33
C SER A 642 -45.79 -44.22 20.79
N TYR A 643 -44.46 -44.17 20.65
CA TYR A 643 -43.69 -43.00 20.23
C TYR A 643 -42.76 -43.36 19.07
N THR A 644 -42.37 -42.37 18.26
CA THR A 644 -41.20 -42.49 17.36
C THR A 644 -40.02 -41.71 17.93
N ILE A 645 -38.78 -42.03 17.53
CA ILE A 645 -37.59 -41.26 17.97
C ILE A 645 -37.73 -39.77 17.61
N SER A 646 -38.41 -39.47 16.50
CA SER A 646 -38.70 -38.11 16.04
C SER A 646 -39.69 -37.35 16.92
N ASP A 647 -40.48 -38.02 17.77
CA ASP A 647 -41.43 -37.34 18.67
C ASP A 647 -40.74 -36.55 19.80
N PHE A 648 -39.51 -36.89 20.16
CA PHE A 648 -38.86 -36.34 21.36
C PHE A 648 -38.11 -35.01 21.13
N ASP A 649 -37.95 -34.55 19.87
CA ASP A 649 -37.17 -33.35 19.50
C ASP A 649 -35.83 -33.22 20.25
N ILE A 650 -35.13 -34.36 20.40
CA ILE A 650 -33.83 -34.44 21.08
C ILE A 650 -32.72 -34.34 20.04
N PRO A 651 -31.77 -33.37 20.17
CA PRO A 651 -30.68 -33.17 19.23
C PRO A 651 -29.52 -34.19 19.39
N LEU A 652 -29.83 -35.49 19.44
CA LEU A 652 -28.88 -36.60 19.55
C LEU A 652 -29.09 -37.65 18.44
N MET A 653 -28.11 -38.54 18.25
CA MET A 653 -28.23 -39.67 17.33
C MET A 653 -29.24 -40.70 17.86
N GLU A 654 -29.81 -41.52 16.97
CA GLU A 654 -30.81 -42.52 17.39
C GLU A 654 -30.28 -43.49 18.44
N GLU A 655 -29.03 -43.92 18.30
CA GLU A 655 -28.36 -44.84 19.23
C GLU A 655 -28.32 -44.25 20.65
N GLU A 656 -27.97 -42.96 20.76
CA GLU A 656 -27.94 -42.23 22.03
C GLU A 656 -29.36 -42.03 22.59
N ILE A 657 -30.36 -41.74 21.75
CA ILE A 657 -31.75 -41.60 22.21
C ILE A 657 -32.28 -42.96 22.73
N ARG A 658 -31.95 -44.07 22.06
CA ARG A 658 -32.29 -45.42 22.54
C ARG A 658 -31.63 -45.72 23.88
N HIS A 659 -30.35 -45.37 24.05
CA HIS A 659 -29.65 -45.48 25.34
C HIS A 659 -30.38 -44.71 26.45
N LEU A 660 -30.83 -43.47 26.19
CA LEU A 660 -31.62 -42.70 27.16
C LEU A 660 -32.98 -43.35 27.48
N ILE A 661 -33.65 -43.96 26.51
CA ILE A 661 -34.92 -44.68 26.70
C ILE A 661 -34.73 -45.95 27.55
N GLU A 662 -33.62 -46.66 27.35
CA GLU A 662 -33.25 -47.82 28.17
C GLU A 662 -33.10 -47.41 29.63
N ILE A 663 -32.36 -46.32 29.89
CA ILE A 663 -32.21 -45.76 31.24
C ILE A 663 -33.56 -45.30 31.82
N ALA A 664 -34.43 -44.67 31.02
CA ALA A 664 -35.77 -44.27 31.46
C ALA A 664 -36.64 -45.49 31.85
N SER A 665 -36.50 -46.60 31.12
CA SER A 665 -37.19 -47.86 31.38
C SER A 665 -36.71 -48.51 32.68
N GLU A 666 -35.40 -48.49 32.96
CA GLU A 666 -34.84 -48.93 34.23
C GLU A 666 -35.38 -48.11 35.42
N ARG A 667 -35.75 -46.85 35.20
CA ARG A 667 -36.37 -45.95 36.19
C ARG A 667 -37.90 -46.14 36.31
N GLY A 668 -38.47 -47.14 35.65
CA GLY A 668 -39.89 -47.51 35.77
C GLY A 668 -40.84 -46.73 34.86
N VAL A 669 -40.33 -46.00 33.86
CA VAL A 669 -41.13 -45.31 32.84
C VAL A 669 -40.98 -46.06 31.52
N HIS A 670 -42.00 -46.83 31.13
CA HIS A 670 -41.97 -47.59 29.88
C HIS A 670 -42.36 -46.70 28.70
N ILE A 671 -41.38 -46.36 27.87
CA ILE A 671 -41.57 -45.63 26.62
C ILE A 671 -41.42 -46.64 25.49
N ILE A 672 -42.54 -47.00 24.84
CA ILE A 672 -42.55 -47.93 23.71
C ILE A 672 -42.28 -47.14 22.44
N VAL A 673 -41.09 -47.35 21.84
CA VAL A 673 -40.72 -46.71 20.58
C VAL A 673 -40.93 -47.68 19.42
N GLU A 674 -41.75 -47.29 18.45
CA GLU A 674 -41.92 -48.05 17.21
C GLU A 674 -40.66 -47.94 16.35
N GLN A 675 -40.17 -49.07 15.83
CA GLN A 675 -39.08 -49.07 14.86
C GLN A 675 -39.62 -48.51 13.54
N ASP A 676 -39.02 -47.41 13.08
CA ASP A 676 -39.26 -46.89 11.75
C ASP A 676 -38.59 -47.85 10.75
N ASP A 677 -39.36 -48.81 10.20
CA ASP A 677 -38.93 -49.80 9.21
C ASP A 677 -38.75 -49.19 7.80
N THR A 678 -38.10 -48.02 7.72
CA THR A 678 -37.64 -47.45 6.45
C THR A 678 -36.19 -46.99 6.59
N ALA A 679 -35.28 -47.95 6.38
CA ALA A 679 -33.89 -47.71 6.01
C ALA A 679 -33.74 -47.51 4.51
#